data_AF-A0A8J9WRP8-F1
#
_entry.id   AF-A0A8J9WRP8-F1
#
_cell.length_a   1.000
_cell.length_b   1.000
_cell.length_c   1.000
_cell.angle_alpha   90.00
_cell.angle_beta   90.00
_cell.angle_gamma   90.00
#
_symmetry.space_group_name_H-M   'P 1'
#
loop_
_entity.id
_entity.type
_entity.pdbx_description
1 polymer ?
#
loop_
_entity_poly.entity_id
_entity_poly.type
_entity_poly.pdbx_seq_one_letter_code
_entity_poly.pdbx_strand_id
1 'polypeptide(L)'
;MEPRNSIGGHTKMMAVFIAAFISMLVPARAVNFWSFSVILSGGATQVVWPAVPSAQYLVEYATDVNFTTGVQQLSSPTISQLCGGCTDLTTTDTSTAGRRRLLTTTNFYRVTAMLANGTVISMSSPQQPQDTTAGSADFTDPGNYFVYPAPYGSTAGGCGTWTSPCSTIAAGITAAVYDGGFLWIGPGTYTGAGNNGLTFGTPELHVTSLAGARNTVIDMQGSGRAFSFTGAQTSSTTITGLTIQGGSVSSGGGGGAMLMTGDAGPIISYVTFNNNTAVSGQVGGGAVYITGTGVSAPSFIGCTFTQNVADSGGAIFVSTEGIVVEHCFFDSNSAVQNGGGRGGAMMTSGGVGLFMQNTWFQNNEASLDGGALHIEATMQLVDLTNITIINNHAKSFGGAVNEVSSNITFRSSTVNNNIADLYAGGIFSFFAGCYIFDTEIVGNTAVYGAGGLKALQGAILMWNTNVANNSAADGAGIQIDKSPGSGGDVPAYLQATDSIIQGNVATGTGGGIVAATCDQIVLTNVTFSNNIATKGGGIYFAGDDVAGSNGVGIIASLFTENNAQSGGAVYAGPGARGLVAYTTFDSNTAKSYGGALLADDDSQIQISNSAFTNNGRYSCYDPPMTGGAINVGIDEFKASSTAGCGSSSAVTVAQLQLVTCHFSNNLASSTGGAINMLSGALIMQIEHALLY
;
A
#
# COMPACT_ATOMS: atom_id res chain seq x y z
N MET A 1 56.86 -15.85 9.27
CA MET A 1 57.74 -17.02 9.49
C MET A 1 56.96 -18.26 9.09
N GLU A 2 57.55 -19.10 8.25
CA GLU A 2 57.00 -20.38 7.79
C GLU A 2 56.93 -21.45 8.93
N PRO A 3 56.28 -22.62 8.72
CA PRO A 3 55.27 -23.17 9.64
C PRO A 3 55.78 -24.36 10.48
N ARG A 4 55.00 -24.74 11.52
CA ARG A 4 55.01 -26.11 12.04
C ARG A 4 53.61 -26.60 12.40
N ASN A 5 53.35 -27.82 11.91
CA ASN A 5 52.20 -28.67 12.11
C ASN A 5 51.94 -28.99 13.59
N SER A 6 50.70 -28.81 14.04
CA SER A 6 49.98 -29.86 14.77
C SER A 6 48.47 -29.66 14.59
N ILE A 7 47.89 -30.61 13.86
CA ILE A 7 46.47 -30.71 13.53
C ILE A 7 45.73 -31.28 14.75
N GLY A 8 44.59 -30.67 15.09
CA GLY A 8 43.57 -31.27 15.95
C GLY A 8 43.13 -30.38 17.11
N GLY A 9 42.16 -29.49 16.88
CA GLY A 9 41.44 -28.87 18.01
C GLY A 9 40.67 -27.58 17.76
N HIS A 10 41.09 -26.70 16.84
CA HIS A 10 40.61 -25.30 16.86
C HIS A 10 39.89 -24.79 15.59
N THR A 11 39.49 -25.65 14.65
CA THR A 11 38.82 -25.19 13.41
C THR A 11 37.34 -24.81 13.58
N LYS A 12 36.73 -24.94 14.77
CA LYS A 12 35.32 -24.59 14.99
C LYS A 12 35.07 -23.16 15.51
N MET A 13 36.09 -22.45 16.01
CA MET A 13 35.89 -21.10 16.59
C MET A 13 36.30 -19.93 15.69
N MET A 14 37.06 -20.15 14.61
CA MET A 14 37.57 -19.06 13.79
C MET A 14 36.62 -18.63 12.65
N ALA A 15 35.62 -19.45 12.30
CA ALA A 15 34.63 -19.13 11.26
C ALA A 15 33.53 -18.16 11.73
N VAL A 16 33.28 -18.07 13.04
CA VAL A 16 32.23 -17.22 13.61
C VAL A 16 32.64 -15.74 13.68
N PHE A 17 33.94 -15.44 13.75
CA PHE A 17 34.42 -14.05 13.89
C PHE A 17 34.66 -13.30 12.58
N ILE A 18 34.76 -13.98 11.43
CA ILE A 18 34.97 -13.31 10.13
C ILE A 18 33.63 -12.85 9.51
N ALA A 19 32.53 -13.56 9.78
CA ALA A 19 31.19 -13.17 9.28
C ALA A 19 30.65 -11.90 9.97
N ALA A 20 30.98 -11.69 11.25
CA ALA A 20 30.51 -10.53 12.02
C ALA A 20 31.24 -9.22 11.68
N PHE A 21 32.42 -9.28 11.08
CA PHE A 21 33.22 -8.08 10.78
C PHE A 21 32.93 -7.48 9.39
N ILE A 22 32.38 -8.27 8.45
CA ILE A 22 32.05 -7.82 7.09
C ILE A 22 30.65 -7.19 7.01
N SER A 23 29.73 -7.53 7.91
CA SER A 23 28.39 -6.93 7.98
C SER A 23 28.36 -5.48 8.49
N MET A 24 29.50 -4.94 8.95
CA MET A 24 29.61 -3.56 9.45
C MET A 24 30.22 -2.57 8.43
N LEU A 25 30.58 -3.00 7.21
CA LEU A 25 31.34 -2.18 6.25
C LEU A 25 30.68 -1.98 4.86
N VAL A 26 29.42 -2.35 4.67
CA VAL A 26 28.73 -2.19 3.37
C VAL A 26 27.40 -1.43 3.52
N PRO A 27 27.15 -0.35 2.75
CA PRO A 27 25.89 0.40 2.84
C PRO A 27 24.71 -0.40 2.28
N ALA A 28 23.55 -0.28 2.92
CA ALA A 28 22.29 -0.87 2.51
C ALA A 28 21.75 -0.24 1.21
N ARG A 29 22.29 -0.65 0.05
CA ARG A 29 21.77 -0.35 -1.31
C ARG A 29 22.59 -1.14 -2.34
N ALA A 30 22.29 -2.44 -2.48
CA ALA A 30 22.51 -3.29 -3.66
C ALA A 30 22.40 -4.77 -3.25
N VAL A 31 21.24 -5.39 -3.44
CA VAL A 31 21.13 -6.86 -3.36
C VAL A 31 21.49 -7.41 -4.73
N ASN A 32 22.79 -7.61 -4.98
CA ASN A 32 23.24 -8.55 -5.99
C ASN A 32 23.39 -9.92 -5.33
N PHE A 33 22.76 -10.96 -5.90
CA PHE A 33 22.86 -12.34 -5.43
C PHE A 33 24.29 -12.86 -5.61
N TRP A 34 24.98 -13.15 -4.51
CA TRP A 34 26.20 -13.94 -4.50
C TRP A 34 26.09 -15.02 -3.41
N SER A 35 26.23 -16.28 -3.80
CA SER A 35 26.49 -17.39 -2.88
C SER A 35 28.00 -17.71 -2.90
N PHE A 36 28.59 -18.01 -1.74
CA PHE A 36 29.96 -18.51 -1.65
C PHE A 36 29.96 -20.00 -1.31
N SER A 37 30.81 -20.78 -1.97
CA SER A 37 31.00 -22.21 -1.71
C SER A 37 32.32 -22.44 -0.99
N VAL A 38 32.31 -23.20 0.11
CA VAL A 38 33.53 -23.73 0.75
C VAL A 38 33.62 -25.22 0.44
N ILE A 39 34.73 -25.63 -0.18
CA ILE A 39 35.02 -27.04 -0.47
C ILE A 39 35.77 -27.63 0.71
N LEU A 40 35.18 -28.63 1.39
CA LEU A 40 35.88 -29.42 2.40
C LEU A 40 36.50 -30.68 1.75
N SER A 41 37.69 -31.06 2.23
CA SER A 41 38.45 -32.22 1.76
C SER A 41 37.67 -33.51 2.03
N GLY A 42 36.92 -33.96 1.04
CA GLY A 42 35.97 -35.07 1.14
C GLY A 42 34.88 -35.04 0.06
N GLY A 43 34.76 -33.96 -0.71
CA GLY A 43 33.86 -33.89 -1.86
C GLY A 43 32.42 -33.51 -1.55
N ALA A 44 32.11 -33.12 -0.30
CA ALA A 44 30.84 -32.52 0.06
C ALA A 44 30.95 -30.99 0.08
N THR A 45 30.12 -30.32 -0.73
CA THR A 45 29.95 -28.87 -0.72
C THR A 45 28.86 -28.51 0.28
N GLN A 46 29.15 -27.64 1.25
CA GLN A 46 28.14 -27.12 2.16
C GLN A 46 27.89 -25.64 1.84
N VAL A 47 26.64 -25.31 1.50
CA VAL A 47 26.17 -23.93 1.30
C VAL A 47 25.48 -23.49 2.59
N VAL A 48 25.94 -22.41 3.21
CA VAL A 48 25.31 -21.82 4.40
C VAL A 48 24.56 -20.57 3.97
N TRP A 49 23.24 -20.54 4.18
CA TRP A 49 22.40 -19.35 3.99
C TRP A 49 22.14 -18.68 5.34
N PRO A 50 22.14 -17.33 5.42
CA PRO A 50 21.60 -16.64 6.59
C PRO A 50 20.07 -16.82 6.63
N ALA A 51 19.53 -17.19 7.80
CA ALA A 51 18.11 -17.39 8.00
C ALA A 51 17.34 -16.05 7.86
N VAL A 52 16.27 -16.07 7.04
CA VAL A 52 15.34 -14.94 6.86
C VAL A 52 13.96 -15.38 7.42
N PRO A 53 13.27 -14.57 8.24
CA PRO A 53 11.95 -14.91 8.77
C PRO A 53 10.84 -14.47 7.79
N SER A 54 10.78 -15.07 6.60
CA SER A 54 9.65 -14.87 5.65
C SER A 54 9.75 -15.78 4.42
N ALA A 55 9.66 -17.09 4.63
CA ALA A 55 9.24 -18.07 3.63
C ALA A 55 9.18 -19.44 4.31
N GLN A 56 8.00 -19.93 4.67
CA GLN A 56 7.84 -21.35 4.98
C GLN A 56 7.80 -22.14 3.67
N TYR A 57 8.95 -22.31 3.04
CA TYR A 57 9.26 -23.54 2.31
C TYR A 57 10.10 -24.40 3.25
N LEU A 58 9.44 -25.22 4.07
CA LEU A 58 10.12 -26.28 4.79
C LEU A 58 10.42 -27.39 3.78
N VAL A 59 11.64 -27.44 3.24
CA VAL A 59 12.15 -28.63 2.56
C VAL A 59 12.59 -29.60 3.64
N GLU A 60 11.68 -30.48 4.06
CA GLU A 60 12.01 -31.54 5.00
C GLU A 60 12.62 -32.74 4.25
N TYR A 61 13.85 -33.12 4.61
CA TYR A 61 14.52 -34.30 4.09
C TYR A 61 13.91 -35.55 4.72
N ALA A 62 12.86 -36.13 4.10
CA ALA A 62 12.44 -37.48 4.43
C ALA A 62 13.39 -38.48 3.74
N THR A 63 14.27 -39.10 4.53
CA THR A 63 14.97 -40.33 4.13
C THR A 63 14.20 -41.50 4.70
N ASP A 64 13.15 -41.94 4.00
CA ASP A 64 12.54 -43.24 4.29
C ASP A 64 12.98 -44.29 3.28
N VAL A 65 13.68 -45.27 3.84
CA VAL A 65 14.26 -46.44 3.21
C VAL A 65 13.16 -47.48 3.00
N ASN A 66 13.10 -48.03 1.80
CA ASN A 66 12.11 -48.98 1.33
C ASN A 66 12.26 -50.33 2.06
N PHE A 67 11.23 -50.81 2.76
CA PHE A 67 11.21 -52.14 3.36
C PHE A 67 10.55 -53.17 2.43
N THR A 68 11.36 -53.92 1.68
CA THR A 68 10.98 -55.27 1.25
C THR A 68 12.20 -56.19 1.34
N THR A 69 12.06 -57.21 2.19
CA THR A 69 12.95 -58.37 2.43
C THR A 69 14.13 -58.20 3.42
N GLY A 70 13.98 -58.85 4.58
CA GLY A 70 15.01 -59.63 5.29
C GLY A 70 16.28 -58.95 5.85
N VAL A 71 16.29 -58.80 7.18
CA VAL A 71 17.45 -58.88 8.11
C VAL A 71 18.23 -57.59 8.49
N GLN A 72 18.26 -57.42 9.82
CA GLN A 72 19.14 -56.70 10.76
C GLN A 72 19.07 -55.17 10.96
N GLN A 73 18.69 -54.86 12.20
CA GLN A 73 18.65 -53.59 12.90
C GLN A 73 20.07 -53.02 13.05
N LEU A 74 20.35 -51.87 12.42
CA LEU A 74 21.44 -50.98 12.83
C LEU A 74 20.81 -49.79 13.56
N SER A 75 20.96 -49.78 14.89
CA SER A 75 20.56 -48.68 15.76
C SER A 75 21.36 -47.42 15.43
N SER A 76 20.68 -46.36 14.95
CA SER A 76 21.21 -44.99 14.93
C SER A 76 20.91 -44.29 16.26
N PRO A 77 21.82 -43.47 16.82
CA PRO A 77 21.66 -42.86 18.14
C PRO A 77 20.54 -41.80 18.15
N THR A 78 19.79 -41.79 19.25
CA THR A 78 18.68 -40.85 19.54
C THR A 78 19.12 -39.39 19.51
N ILE A 79 18.31 -38.55 18.85
CA ILE A 79 18.42 -37.07 18.71
C ILE A 79 18.45 -36.30 20.05
N SER A 80 18.25 -36.97 21.18
CA SER A 80 18.26 -36.35 22.52
C SER A 80 19.62 -35.79 22.97
N GLN A 81 20.70 -35.99 22.21
CA GLN A 81 22.04 -35.47 22.54
C GLN A 81 22.43 -34.16 21.83
N LEU A 82 21.57 -33.56 21.00
CA LEU A 82 21.95 -32.41 20.15
C LEU A 82 21.24 -31.07 20.42
N CYS A 83 20.17 -31.01 21.22
CA CYS A 83 19.60 -29.74 21.69
C CYS A 83 18.92 -29.89 23.04
N GLY A 84 19.44 -29.19 24.07
CA GLY A 84 18.84 -29.12 25.40
C GLY A 84 17.53 -28.35 25.38
N GLY A 85 16.45 -29.01 24.98
CA GLY A 85 15.10 -28.44 24.90
C GLY A 85 14.21 -29.01 23.81
N CYS A 86 14.72 -29.84 22.89
CA CYS A 86 13.89 -30.45 21.85
C CYS A 86 13.17 -31.70 22.39
N THR A 87 11.85 -31.63 22.52
CA THR A 87 11.00 -32.82 22.70
C THR A 87 10.83 -33.54 21.37
N ASP A 88 11.13 -34.84 21.40
CA ASP A 88 10.88 -35.79 20.31
C ASP A 88 9.37 -35.85 20.02
N LEU A 89 8.93 -35.40 18.84
CA LEU A 89 7.51 -35.40 18.43
C LEU A 89 7.03 -36.79 17.95
N THR A 90 7.82 -37.85 18.14
CA THR A 90 7.42 -39.21 17.79
C THR A 90 6.70 -39.96 18.93
N THR A 91 6.29 -39.28 20.01
CA THR A 91 5.49 -39.93 21.05
C THR A 91 4.08 -40.23 20.54
N THR A 92 3.85 -41.52 20.31
CA THR A 92 2.53 -42.14 20.21
C THR A 92 1.73 -41.84 21.46
N ASP A 93 0.69 -41.00 21.35
CA ASP A 93 -0.31 -40.84 22.40
C ASP A 93 -1.20 -42.09 22.39
N THR A 94 -1.01 -42.98 23.39
CA THR A 94 -1.84 -44.17 23.59
C THR A 94 -3.01 -43.93 24.57
N SER A 95 -3.33 -42.68 24.92
CA SER A 95 -4.27 -42.37 26.01
C SER A 95 -5.69 -42.00 25.57
N THR A 96 -6.00 -41.94 24.27
CA THR A 96 -7.39 -41.96 23.77
C THR A 96 -7.48 -42.88 22.56
N ALA A 97 -8.55 -43.70 22.50
CA ALA A 97 -8.71 -44.77 21.54
C ALA A 97 -8.32 -44.39 20.09
N GLY A 98 -7.20 -44.96 19.61
CA GLY A 98 -6.94 -45.20 18.18
C GLY A 98 -6.76 -44.01 17.23
N ARG A 99 -6.62 -42.75 17.69
CA ARG A 99 -6.52 -41.59 16.80
C ARG A 99 -5.11 -41.37 16.28
N ARG A 100 -4.86 -41.64 14.99
CA ARG A 100 -3.65 -41.16 14.28
C ARG A 100 -3.94 -39.79 13.68
N ARG A 101 -3.51 -38.74 14.37
CA ARG A 101 -3.53 -37.38 13.85
C ARG A 101 -2.31 -37.17 12.95
N LEU A 102 -2.48 -37.18 11.63
CA LEU A 102 -1.41 -36.80 10.70
C LEU A 102 -1.31 -35.26 10.73
N LEU A 103 -0.28 -34.74 11.39
CA LEU A 103 -0.12 -33.32 11.72
C LEU A 103 0.76 -32.55 10.72
N THR A 104 0.90 -33.01 9.48
CA THR A 104 1.77 -32.33 8.49
C THR A 104 1.12 -32.23 7.12
N THR A 105 0.92 -30.99 6.70
CA THR A 105 0.38 -30.50 5.41
C THR A 105 1.40 -30.53 4.26
N THR A 106 2.30 -31.51 4.21
CA THR A 106 3.45 -31.51 3.27
C THR A 106 3.22 -32.29 1.96
N ASN A 107 3.80 -31.75 0.89
CA ASN A 107 3.53 -31.98 -0.55
C ASN A 107 3.69 -33.44 -1.08
N PHE A 108 2.83 -33.81 -2.05
CA PHE A 108 2.75 -35.12 -2.71
C PHE A 108 3.70 -35.35 -3.92
N TYR A 109 4.72 -34.50 -4.08
CA TYR A 109 5.68 -34.61 -5.19
C TYR A 109 7.06 -35.01 -4.71
N ARG A 110 7.66 -35.98 -5.40
CA ARG A 110 9.09 -36.24 -5.28
C ARG A 110 9.82 -35.46 -6.35
N VAL A 111 10.76 -34.59 -5.99
CA VAL A 111 11.64 -33.99 -6.99
C VAL A 111 12.56 -35.08 -7.54
N THR A 112 12.47 -35.35 -8.84
CA THR A 112 13.21 -36.43 -9.51
C THR A 112 14.49 -35.92 -10.19
N ALA A 113 14.60 -34.62 -10.44
CA ALA A 113 15.85 -33.97 -10.85
C ALA A 113 15.89 -32.49 -10.42
N MET A 114 17.08 -32.04 -10.01
CA MET A 114 17.37 -30.65 -9.61
C MET A 114 18.74 -30.22 -10.17
N LEU A 115 18.86 -28.96 -10.57
CA LEU A 115 20.13 -28.32 -10.89
C LEU A 115 20.90 -28.01 -9.60
N ALA A 116 22.23 -27.87 -9.70
CA ALA A 116 23.09 -27.55 -8.57
C ALA A 116 22.79 -26.19 -7.89
N ASN A 117 22.03 -25.31 -8.56
CA ASN A 117 21.54 -24.04 -8.03
C ASN A 117 20.17 -24.15 -7.33
N GLY A 118 19.63 -25.36 -7.14
CA GLY A 118 18.34 -25.62 -6.49
C GLY A 118 17.12 -25.51 -7.42
N THR A 119 17.30 -25.24 -8.71
CA THR A 119 16.19 -25.23 -9.66
C THR A 119 15.69 -26.66 -9.93
N VAL A 120 14.40 -26.91 -9.69
CA VAL A 120 13.75 -28.19 -9.97
C VAL A 120 13.59 -28.41 -11.48
N ILE A 121 14.17 -29.50 -11.99
CA ILE A 121 14.15 -29.86 -13.43
C ILE A 121 13.01 -30.83 -13.73
N SER A 122 12.71 -31.75 -12.81
CA SER A 122 11.56 -32.64 -12.94
C SER A 122 11.05 -33.11 -11.58
N MET A 123 9.77 -33.42 -11.52
CA MET A 123 9.09 -34.01 -10.37
C MET A 123 8.44 -35.33 -10.77
N SER A 124 8.18 -36.21 -9.80
CA SER A 124 7.38 -37.43 -10.01
C SER A 124 5.94 -37.06 -10.37
N SER A 125 5.20 -38.02 -10.94
CA SER A 125 3.73 -37.96 -10.83
C SER A 125 3.32 -37.81 -9.36
N PRO A 126 2.15 -37.25 -9.03
CA PRO A 126 1.64 -37.22 -7.66
C PRO A 126 1.75 -38.63 -7.08
N GLN A 127 2.53 -38.78 -6.00
CA GLN A 127 2.62 -40.06 -5.30
C GLN A 127 1.49 -40.11 -4.29
N GLN A 128 0.77 -41.23 -4.29
CA GLN A 128 -0.35 -41.52 -3.39
C GLN A 128 0.00 -41.10 -1.95
N PRO A 129 -0.89 -40.38 -1.24
CA PRO A 129 -0.97 -40.59 0.21
C PRO A 129 -1.15 -42.09 0.41
N GLN A 130 -0.37 -42.72 1.30
CA GLN A 130 -0.50 -44.15 1.61
C GLN A 130 -1.80 -44.49 2.37
N ASP A 131 -2.92 -43.97 1.90
CA ASP A 131 -4.24 -44.41 2.30
C ASP A 131 -4.96 -44.97 1.07
N THR A 132 -4.79 -46.28 0.88
CA THR A 132 -5.49 -47.07 -0.15
C THR A 132 -6.99 -47.18 0.10
N THR A 133 -7.52 -46.51 1.12
CA THR A 133 -8.93 -46.52 1.52
C THR A 133 -9.64 -45.17 1.39
N ALA A 134 -9.08 -44.22 0.63
CA ALA A 134 -9.88 -43.10 0.10
C ALA A 134 -11.05 -43.68 -0.72
N GLY A 135 -12.25 -43.76 -0.13
CA GLY A 135 -13.46 -44.30 -0.74
C GLY A 135 -14.23 -45.38 0.02
N SER A 136 -13.70 -46.00 1.08
CA SER A 136 -14.55 -46.81 1.96
C SER A 136 -15.03 -45.95 3.11
N ALA A 137 -16.34 -45.71 3.18
CA ALA A 137 -16.96 -45.05 4.32
C ALA A 137 -16.72 -45.90 5.59
N ASP A 138 -15.63 -45.64 6.30
CA ASP A 138 -15.53 -45.98 7.71
C ASP A 138 -16.23 -44.85 8.47
N PHE A 139 -17.52 -45.06 8.74
CA PHE A 139 -18.39 -44.11 9.44
C PHE A 139 -17.96 -43.82 10.89
N THR A 140 -16.81 -44.34 11.34
CA THR A 140 -16.30 -44.20 12.71
C THR A 140 -15.13 -43.22 12.87
N ASP A 141 -14.51 -42.74 11.77
CA ASP A 141 -13.42 -41.74 11.82
C ASP A 141 -13.67 -40.52 10.89
N PRO A 142 -14.44 -39.53 11.34
CA PRO A 142 -14.81 -38.35 10.54
C PRO A 142 -13.65 -37.38 10.20
N GLY A 143 -12.42 -37.63 10.68
CA GLY A 143 -11.29 -36.69 10.54
C GLY A 143 -10.39 -36.85 9.30
N ASN A 144 -10.61 -37.87 8.45
CA ASN A 144 -9.67 -38.23 7.36
C ASN A 144 -10.37 -38.54 6.02
N TYR A 145 -11.44 -37.81 5.68
CA TYR A 145 -12.17 -38.06 4.44
C TYR A 145 -11.63 -37.23 3.27
N PHE A 146 -10.89 -37.90 2.36
CA PHE A 146 -10.30 -37.29 1.16
C PHE A 146 -11.10 -37.67 -0.10
N VAL A 147 -11.48 -36.67 -0.88
CA VAL A 147 -12.13 -36.85 -2.17
C VAL A 147 -11.28 -36.27 -3.29
N TYR A 148 -11.15 -37.02 -4.39
CA TYR A 148 -10.32 -36.69 -5.54
C TYR A 148 -11.14 -36.40 -6.81
N PRO A 149 -11.44 -35.12 -7.11
CA PRO A 149 -11.90 -34.71 -8.43
C PRO A 149 -10.74 -34.64 -9.42
N ALA A 150 -10.97 -35.10 -10.65
CA ALA A 150 -10.06 -34.95 -11.78
C ALA A 150 -10.87 -34.85 -13.08
N PRO A 151 -10.50 -34.00 -14.07
CA PRO A 151 -11.33 -33.79 -15.26
C PRO A 151 -11.49 -35.04 -16.14
N TYR A 152 -10.62 -36.03 -15.95
CA TYR A 152 -10.67 -37.35 -16.60
C TYR A 152 -11.43 -38.42 -15.79
N GLY A 153 -12.10 -38.03 -14.70
CA GLY A 153 -12.83 -38.94 -13.81
C GLY A 153 -14.18 -39.42 -14.36
N SER A 154 -15.00 -39.97 -13.46
CA SER A 154 -16.35 -40.48 -13.74
C SER A 154 -17.42 -39.61 -13.08
N THR A 155 -18.59 -39.53 -13.71
CA THR A 155 -19.82 -38.97 -13.11
C THR A 155 -20.67 -40.03 -12.38
N ALA A 156 -20.26 -41.31 -12.41
CA ALA A 156 -21.01 -42.39 -11.79
C ALA A 156 -20.96 -42.31 -10.25
N GLY A 157 -22.03 -42.75 -9.58
CA GLY A 157 -22.08 -42.84 -8.12
C GLY A 157 -20.93 -43.69 -7.56
N GLY A 158 -20.29 -43.23 -6.49
CA GLY A 158 -19.12 -43.87 -5.88
C GLY A 158 -17.75 -43.39 -6.39
N CYS A 159 -17.72 -42.30 -7.19
CA CYS A 159 -16.48 -41.61 -7.52
C CYS A 159 -15.87 -40.92 -6.28
N GLY A 160 -14.59 -40.53 -6.37
CA GLY A 160 -13.90 -39.73 -5.35
C GLY A 160 -12.61 -40.37 -4.84
N THR A 161 -12.26 -41.56 -5.32
CA THR A 161 -11.01 -42.24 -4.99
C THR A 161 -9.93 -41.87 -5.99
N TRP A 162 -8.65 -42.05 -5.65
CA TRP A 162 -7.54 -41.85 -6.60
C TRP A 162 -7.65 -42.71 -7.85
N THR A 163 -8.17 -43.92 -7.72
CA THR A 163 -8.36 -44.89 -8.81
C THR A 163 -9.68 -44.71 -9.56
N SER A 164 -10.61 -43.94 -9.00
CA SER A 164 -11.90 -43.61 -9.61
C SER A 164 -12.29 -42.17 -9.27
N PRO A 165 -11.59 -41.17 -9.85
CA PRO A 165 -11.86 -39.76 -9.56
C PRO A 165 -13.26 -39.33 -9.96
N CYS A 166 -13.79 -38.32 -9.29
CA CYS A 166 -14.99 -37.63 -9.78
C CYS A 166 -14.62 -36.72 -10.96
N SER A 167 -15.36 -36.79 -12.07
CA SER A 167 -15.13 -35.89 -13.22
C SER A 167 -15.50 -34.43 -12.96
N THR A 168 -16.33 -34.18 -11.95
CA THR A 168 -16.78 -32.84 -11.59
C THR A 168 -16.49 -32.52 -10.13
N ILE A 169 -16.25 -31.23 -9.86
CA ILE A 169 -15.99 -30.73 -8.51
C ILE A 169 -17.26 -30.84 -7.66
N ALA A 170 -18.45 -30.59 -8.22
CA ALA A 170 -19.71 -30.75 -7.50
C ALA A 170 -19.96 -32.19 -7.02
N ALA A 171 -19.62 -33.20 -7.85
CA ALA A 171 -19.69 -34.60 -7.43
C ALA A 171 -18.69 -34.87 -6.29
N GLY A 172 -17.50 -34.27 -6.36
CA GLY A 172 -16.53 -34.32 -5.28
C GLY A 172 -17.02 -33.70 -3.98
N ILE A 173 -17.61 -32.50 -4.03
CA ILE A 173 -18.21 -31.84 -2.86
C ILE A 173 -19.35 -32.69 -2.28
N THR A 174 -20.20 -33.27 -3.14
CA THR A 174 -21.31 -34.16 -2.72
C THR A 174 -20.79 -35.45 -2.08
N ALA A 175 -19.62 -35.94 -2.48
CA ALA A 175 -18.98 -37.06 -1.81
C ALA A 175 -18.34 -36.63 -0.47
N ALA A 176 -17.86 -35.40 -0.36
CA ALA A 176 -17.13 -34.84 0.78
C ALA A 176 -18.02 -34.16 1.85
N VAL A 177 -19.32 -34.50 1.94
CA VAL A 177 -20.38 -33.81 2.75
C VAL A 177 -20.17 -33.86 4.27
N TYR A 178 -18.97 -34.21 4.74
CA TYR A 178 -18.62 -34.17 6.15
C TYR A 178 -18.07 -32.78 6.52
N ASP A 179 -18.50 -32.30 7.69
CA ASP A 179 -17.92 -31.11 8.31
C ASP A 179 -16.44 -31.40 8.62
N GLY A 180 -15.52 -30.64 8.01
CA GLY A 180 -14.07 -30.91 8.05
C GLY A 180 -13.54 -31.76 6.89
N GLY A 181 -14.34 -32.05 5.86
CA GLY A 181 -13.93 -32.85 4.70
C GLY A 181 -12.82 -32.21 3.85
N PHE A 182 -11.99 -33.05 3.20
CA PHE A 182 -10.92 -32.60 2.32
C PHE A 182 -11.20 -32.97 0.86
N LEU A 183 -11.18 -31.95 -0.01
CA LEU A 183 -11.32 -32.08 -1.44
C LEU A 183 -9.99 -31.76 -2.12
N TRP A 184 -9.31 -32.78 -2.61
CA TRP A 184 -8.04 -32.65 -3.33
C TRP A 184 -8.26 -32.67 -4.82
N ILE A 185 -8.13 -31.52 -5.46
CA ILE A 185 -8.41 -31.34 -6.88
C ILE A 185 -7.16 -31.69 -7.68
N GLY A 186 -7.29 -32.69 -8.55
CA GLY A 186 -6.26 -33.08 -9.51
C GLY A 186 -6.02 -32.02 -10.60
N PRO A 187 -4.84 -32.01 -11.23
CA PRO A 187 -4.53 -31.06 -12.29
C PRO A 187 -5.48 -31.19 -13.48
N GLY A 188 -5.73 -30.06 -14.12
CA GLY A 188 -6.43 -29.92 -15.39
C GLY A 188 -7.45 -28.79 -15.38
N THR A 189 -8.20 -28.69 -16.48
CA THR A 189 -9.21 -27.66 -16.67
C THR A 189 -10.60 -28.25 -16.49
N TYR A 190 -11.36 -27.67 -15.57
CA TYR A 190 -12.72 -28.05 -15.20
C TYR A 190 -13.68 -27.07 -15.85
N THR A 191 -14.55 -27.57 -16.72
CA THR A 191 -15.55 -26.79 -17.47
C THR A 191 -16.92 -27.45 -17.41
N GLY A 192 -17.95 -26.74 -17.87
CA GLY A 192 -19.30 -27.29 -18.01
C GLY A 192 -20.04 -27.55 -16.69
N ALA A 193 -21.18 -28.24 -16.79
CA ALA A 193 -22.09 -28.49 -15.68
C ALA A 193 -21.41 -29.29 -14.55
N GLY A 194 -21.62 -28.87 -13.30
CA GLY A 194 -21.01 -29.49 -12.11
C GLY A 194 -19.60 -28.97 -11.78
N ASN A 195 -19.04 -28.09 -12.59
CA ASN A 195 -17.80 -27.35 -12.29
C ASN A 195 -18.05 -25.84 -12.13
N ASN A 196 -19.32 -25.44 -12.11
CA ASN A 196 -19.80 -24.09 -11.91
C ASN A 196 -20.89 -24.06 -10.83
N GLY A 197 -21.12 -22.87 -10.24
CA GLY A 197 -22.17 -22.65 -9.25
C GLY A 197 -22.03 -23.52 -8.00
N LEU A 198 -20.79 -23.82 -7.60
CA LEU A 198 -20.48 -24.72 -6.51
C LEU A 198 -20.90 -24.09 -5.17
N THR A 199 -21.69 -24.82 -4.39
CA THR A 199 -22.09 -24.46 -3.02
C THR A 199 -21.59 -25.51 -2.05
N PHE A 200 -21.36 -25.11 -0.81
CA PHE A 200 -20.97 -26.01 0.27
C PHE A 200 -22.21 -26.37 1.08
N GLY A 201 -22.44 -27.67 1.29
CA GLY A 201 -23.50 -28.17 2.18
C GLY A 201 -23.09 -28.24 3.65
N THR A 202 -21.85 -27.87 3.97
CA THR A 202 -21.24 -27.96 5.30
C THR A 202 -20.68 -26.61 5.77
N PRO A 203 -20.54 -26.39 7.09
CA PRO A 203 -19.83 -25.24 7.66
C PRO A 203 -18.32 -25.23 7.41
N GLU A 204 -17.69 -26.42 7.31
CA GLU A 204 -16.26 -26.60 7.09
C GLU A 204 -15.99 -27.53 5.91
N LEU A 205 -15.26 -27.04 4.90
CA LEU A 205 -14.69 -27.85 3.81
C LEU A 205 -13.33 -27.29 3.36
N HIS A 206 -12.37 -28.18 3.14
CA HIS A 206 -11.03 -27.83 2.66
C HIS A 206 -10.85 -28.21 1.20
N VAL A 207 -10.85 -27.24 0.30
CA VAL A 207 -10.61 -27.42 -1.12
C VAL A 207 -9.16 -27.07 -1.45
N THR A 208 -8.39 -28.03 -1.95
CA THR A 208 -6.96 -27.85 -2.23
C THR A 208 -6.60 -28.42 -3.59
N SER A 209 -5.98 -27.60 -4.44
CA SER A 209 -5.32 -28.08 -5.65
C SER A 209 -4.07 -28.88 -5.30
N LEU A 210 -3.91 -30.05 -5.89
CA LEU A 210 -2.67 -30.81 -5.75
C LEU A 210 -1.53 -30.19 -6.55
N ALA A 211 -1.81 -29.55 -7.69
CA ALA A 211 -0.80 -29.11 -8.65
C ALA A 211 -0.57 -27.59 -8.69
N GLY A 212 -1.20 -26.86 -7.76
CA GLY A 212 -1.16 -25.40 -7.68
C GLY A 212 -1.98 -24.69 -8.77
N ALA A 213 -2.08 -23.36 -8.66
CA ALA A 213 -3.01 -22.56 -9.46
C ALA A 213 -2.74 -22.66 -10.96
N ARG A 214 -1.47 -22.75 -11.36
CA ARG A 214 -1.05 -22.83 -12.77
C ARG A 214 -1.59 -24.06 -13.50
N ASN A 215 -1.84 -25.16 -12.79
CA ASN A 215 -2.18 -26.44 -13.40
C ASN A 215 -3.61 -26.92 -13.09
N THR A 216 -4.36 -26.19 -12.26
CA THR A 216 -5.70 -26.57 -11.83
C THR A 216 -6.64 -25.39 -12.03
N VAL A 217 -7.43 -25.44 -13.09
CA VAL A 217 -8.20 -24.31 -13.60
C VAL A 217 -9.68 -24.65 -13.57
N ILE A 218 -10.49 -23.81 -12.94
CA ILE A 218 -11.94 -23.79 -13.10
C ILE A 218 -12.25 -22.70 -14.13
N ASP A 219 -12.70 -23.11 -15.32
CA ASP A 219 -13.03 -22.20 -16.40
C ASP A 219 -14.55 -22.20 -16.64
N MET A 220 -15.13 -21.04 -16.35
CA MET A 220 -16.57 -20.76 -16.39
C MET A 220 -17.08 -20.43 -17.80
N GLN A 221 -16.19 -20.34 -18.80
CA GLN A 221 -16.52 -20.18 -20.21
C GLN A 221 -17.44 -18.99 -20.54
N GLY A 222 -17.30 -17.90 -19.78
CA GLY A 222 -18.06 -16.67 -19.96
C GLY A 222 -19.46 -16.70 -19.35
N SER A 223 -19.76 -17.61 -18.42
CA SER A 223 -21.08 -17.69 -17.80
C SER A 223 -21.07 -18.25 -16.37
N GLY A 224 -21.78 -17.55 -15.48
CA GLY A 224 -21.91 -17.92 -14.08
C GLY A 224 -20.66 -17.65 -13.26
N ARG A 225 -20.60 -18.25 -12.08
CA ARG A 225 -19.50 -18.13 -11.11
C ARG A 225 -19.06 -19.49 -10.59
N ALA A 226 -17.83 -19.61 -10.12
CA ALA A 226 -17.30 -20.89 -9.63
C ALA A 226 -17.90 -21.26 -8.26
N PHE A 227 -17.87 -20.35 -7.28
CA PHE A 227 -18.33 -20.62 -5.91
C PHE A 227 -19.42 -19.65 -5.44
N SER A 228 -20.36 -20.15 -4.64
CA SER A 228 -21.34 -19.35 -3.88
C SER A 228 -21.38 -19.83 -2.44
N PHE A 229 -20.98 -18.95 -1.51
CA PHE A 229 -21.04 -19.18 -0.07
C PHE A 229 -22.33 -18.55 0.48
N THR A 230 -22.99 -19.23 1.41
CA THR A 230 -24.34 -18.87 1.89
C THR A 230 -24.41 -18.70 3.40
N GLY A 231 -23.29 -18.39 4.04
CA GLY A 231 -23.22 -17.95 5.44
C GLY A 231 -22.90 -19.03 6.47
N ALA A 232 -22.99 -20.31 6.10
CA ALA A 232 -22.58 -21.39 7.01
C ALA A 232 -21.05 -21.50 7.13
N GLN A 233 -20.30 -20.98 6.14
CA GLN A 233 -18.86 -21.17 6.04
C GLN A 233 -18.10 -20.17 6.91
N THR A 234 -17.33 -20.69 7.86
CA THR A 234 -16.45 -19.89 8.74
C THR A 234 -15.01 -19.91 8.24
N SER A 235 -14.07 -19.36 9.01
CA SER A 235 -12.63 -19.39 8.74
C SER A 235 -12.03 -20.79 8.71
N SER A 236 -12.77 -21.83 9.12
CA SER A 236 -12.35 -23.21 8.89
C SER A 236 -12.52 -23.67 7.45
N THR A 237 -13.40 -23.06 6.65
CA THR A 237 -13.51 -23.38 5.22
C THR A 237 -12.35 -22.75 4.44
N THR A 238 -11.63 -23.55 3.66
CA THR A 238 -10.44 -23.09 2.91
C THR A 238 -10.53 -23.42 1.43
N ILE A 239 -10.13 -22.48 0.56
CA ILE A 239 -9.90 -22.74 -0.87
C ILE A 239 -8.45 -22.39 -1.20
N THR A 240 -7.69 -23.35 -1.75
CA THR A 240 -6.26 -23.21 -1.96
C THR A 240 -5.78 -23.63 -3.34
N GLY A 241 -4.97 -22.78 -3.98
CA GLY A 241 -4.14 -23.18 -5.12
C GLY A 241 -4.86 -23.38 -6.44
N LEU A 242 -5.98 -22.69 -6.70
CA LEU A 242 -6.76 -22.81 -7.92
C LEU A 242 -6.59 -21.59 -8.83
N THR A 243 -6.78 -21.76 -10.14
CA THR A 243 -7.13 -20.65 -11.03
C THR A 243 -8.63 -20.68 -11.29
N ILE A 244 -9.31 -19.54 -11.14
CA ILE A 244 -10.71 -19.35 -11.46
C ILE A 244 -10.82 -18.27 -12.52
N GLN A 245 -11.37 -18.62 -13.67
CA GLN A 245 -11.39 -17.74 -14.84
C GLN A 245 -12.67 -17.80 -15.66
N GLY A 246 -12.85 -16.76 -16.48
CA GLY A 246 -13.94 -16.70 -17.46
C GLY A 246 -15.31 -16.60 -16.80
N GLY A 247 -15.39 -16.25 -15.51
CA GLY A 247 -16.65 -16.03 -14.82
C GLY A 247 -17.39 -14.83 -15.38
N SER A 248 -18.70 -14.91 -15.54
CA SER A 248 -19.52 -13.79 -16.02
C SER A 248 -20.94 -13.86 -15.48
N VAL A 249 -21.35 -12.87 -14.70
CA VAL A 249 -22.69 -12.82 -14.12
C VAL A 249 -23.46 -11.63 -14.70
N SER A 250 -24.63 -11.94 -15.30
CA SER A 250 -25.48 -10.96 -16.02
C SER A 250 -26.77 -10.54 -15.35
N SER A 251 -27.09 -11.10 -14.18
CA SER A 251 -28.25 -10.70 -13.39
C SER A 251 -28.10 -11.13 -11.94
N GLY A 252 -28.66 -10.34 -11.02
CA GLY A 252 -28.83 -10.69 -9.61
C GLY A 252 -27.72 -10.21 -8.66
N GLY A 253 -26.89 -9.25 -9.07
CA GLY A 253 -25.67 -8.85 -8.34
C GLY A 253 -24.63 -9.97 -8.25
N GLY A 254 -23.36 -9.65 -8.02
CA GLY A 254 -22.38 -10.69 -7.69
C GLY A 254 -20.97 -10.52 -8.22
N GLY A 255 -20.13 -11.46 -7.79
CA GLY A 255 -18.78 -11.66 -8.29
C GLY A 255 -18.77 -12.63 -9.46
N GLY A 256 -18.04 -12.29 -10.52
CA GLY A 256 -17.92 -13.15 -11.70
C GLY A 256 -17.34 -14.52 -11.38
N ALA A 257 -16.47 -14.63 -10.37
CA ALA A 257 -15.87 -15.88 -9.90
C ALA A 257 -16.49 -16.40 -8.60
N MET A 258 -16.74 -15.54 -7.62
CA MET A 258 -17.23 -15.92 -6.29
C MET A 258 -18.28 -14.95 -5.76
N LEU A 259 -19.30 -15.50 -5.12
CA LEU A 259 -20.25 -14.75 -4.30
C LEU A 259 -20.16 -15.22 -2.86
N MET A 260 -19.97 -14.30 -1.91
CA MET A 260 -20.01 -14.56 -0.48
C MET A 260 -21.21 -13.82 0.12
N THR A 261 -22.16 -14.58 0.68
CA THR A 261 -23.33 -14.04 1.38
C THR A 261 -23.45 -14.59 2.80
N GLY A 262 -24.14 -13.84 3.66
CA GLY A 262 -24.66 -14.35 4.93
C GLY A 262 -23.64 -14.55 6.04
N ASP A 263 -22.59 -13.73 6.11
CA ASP A 263 -21.47 -13.85 7.04
C ASP A 263 -20.57 -15.06 6.77
N ALA A 264 -20.40 -15.38 5.49
CA ALA A 264 -19.41 -16.36 5.08
C ALA A 264 -18.00 -15.78 5.19
N GLY A 265 -17.14 -16.38 6.02
CA GLY A 265 -15.76 -15.93 6.22
C GLY A 265 -14.71 -17.00 5.90
N PRO A 266 -14.70 -17.61 4.70
CA PRO A 266 -13.67 -18.60 4.33
C PRO A 266 -12.29 -17.96 4.17
N ILE A 267 -11.25 -18.80 4.24
CA ILE A 267 -9.87 -18.43 3.88
C ILE A 267 -9.59 -18.86 2.44
N ILE A 268 -9.33 -17.88 1.58
CA ILE A 268 -8.96 -18.08 0.18
C ILE A 268 -7.45 -17.83 0.05
N SER A 269 -6.69 -18.85 -0.35
CA SER A 269 -5.22 -18.78 -0.34
C SER A 269 -4.59 -19.23 -1.66
N TYR A 270 -3.63 -18.47 -2.17
CA TYR A 270 -2.89 -18.82 -3.39
C TYR A 270 -3.80 -19.11 -4.60
N VAL A 271 -4.92 -18.40 -4.69
CA VAL A 271 -5.87 -18.51 -5.79
C VAL A 271 -5.62 -17.39 -6.81
N THR A 272 -5.69 -17.73 -8.10
CA THR A 272 -5.65 -16.77 -9.20
C THR A 272 -7.05 -16.54 -9.75
N PHE A 273 -7.52 -15.30 -9.71
CA PHE A 273 -8.76 -14.83 -10.31
C PHE A 273 -8.43 -14.08 -11.59
N ASN A 274 -8.69 -14.69 -12.74
CA ASN A 274 -8.30 -14.15 -14.03
C ASN A 274 -9.48 -13.93 -14.97
N ASN A 275 -9.62 -12.71 -15.51
CA ASN A 275 -10.60 -12.40 -16.55
C ASN A 275 -12.05 -12.79 -16.16
N ASN A 276 -12.45 -12.41 -14.95
CA ASN A 276 -13.82 -12.58 -14.47
C ASN A 276 -14.57 -11.25 -14.56
N THR A 277 -15.85 -11.32 -14.90
CA THR A 277 -16.69 -10.15 -15.18
C THR A 277 -17.97 -10.15 -14.36
N ALA A 278 -18.30 -8.99 -13.78
CA ALA A 278 -19.67 -8.66 -13.43
C ALA A 278 -20.17 -7.65 -14.47
N VAL A 279 -21.20 -8.00 -15.24
CA VAL A 279 -21.63 -7.12 -16.35
C VAL A 279 -22.51 -5.95 -15.88
N SER A 280 -22.46 -4.91 -16.69
CA SER A 280 -23.14 -3.62 -16.64
C SER A 280 -24.54 -3.60 -16.00
N GLY A 281 -24.73 -2.61 -15.13
CA GLY A 281 -25.96 -2.29 -14.41
C GLY A 281 -26.14 -3.06 -13.10
N GLN A 282 -25.10 -3.69 -12.57
CA GLN A 282 -25.17 -4.55 -11.38
C GLN A 282 -24.19 -4.11 -10.29
N VAL A 283 -24.60 -4.25 -9.02
CA VAL A 283 -23.74 -4.08 -7.85
C VAL A 283 -22.91 -5.36 -7.68
N GLY A 284 -21.59 -5.29 -7.83
CA GLY A 284 -20.69 -6.43 -7.60
C GLY A 284 -19.30 -6.25 -8.18
N GLY A 285 -18.32 -7.00 -7.66
CA GLY A 285 -16.92 -6.96 -8.12
C GLY A 285 -16.64 -7.94 -9.25
N GLY A 286 -15.64 -7.68 -10.09
CA GLY A 286 -15.46 -8.48 -11.32
C GLY A 286 -15.16 -9.96 -11.05
N ALA A 287 -14.37 -10.24 -10.02
CA ALA A 287 -14.13 -11.58 -9.51
C ALA A 287 -14.99 -11.92 -8.31
N VAL A 288 -14.98 -11.08 -7.27
CA VAL A 288 -15.54 -11.42 -5.96
C VAL A 288 -16.52 -10.35 -5.53
N TYR A 289 -17.69 -10.78 -5.04
CA TYR A 289 -18.62 -9.92 -4.32
C TYR A 289 -18.89 -10.49 -2.93
N ILE A 290 -18.77 -9.63 -1.92
CA ILE A 290 -18.88 -9.96 -0.49
C ILE A 290 -19.97 -9.08 0.12
N THR A 291 -20.95 -9.72 0.76
CA THR A 291 -22.10 -9.04 1.38
C THR A 291 -22.69 -9.86 2.52
N GLY A 292 -23.13 -9.22 3.60
CA GLY A 292 -23.81 -9.85 4.73
C GLY A 292 -23.93 -8.92 5.93
N THR A 293 -23.80 -9.41 7.16
CA THR A 293 -24.07 -8.61 8.38
C THR A 293 -22.81 -8.12 9.10
N GLY A 294 -21.63 -8.59 8.69
CA GLY A 294 -20.32 -8.13 9.14
C GLY A 294 -19.76 -8.89 10.34
N VAL A 295 -20.28 -10.09 10.63
CA VAL A 295 -19.86 -10.89 11.80
C VAL A 295 -18.62 -11.74 11.51
N SER A 296 -18.40 -12.13 10.26
CA SER A 296 -17.30 -12.99 9.83
C SER A 296 -16.64 -12.41 8.58
N ALA A 297 -15.35 -12.11 8.65
CA ALA A 297 -14.61 -11.47 7.57
C ALA A 297 -13.85 -12.52 6.72
N PRO A 298 -14.15 -12.67 5.42
CA PRO A 298 -13.34 -13.51 4.55
C PRO A 298 -11.89 -12.99 4.44
N SER A 299 -10.95 -13.92 4.28
CA SER A 299 -9.52 -13.63 4.16
C SER A 299 -8.96 -14.07 2.81
N PHE A 300 -8.21 -13.18 2.16
CA PHE A 300 -7.50 -13.47 0.91
C PHE A 300 -5.99 -13.38 1.16
N ILE A 301 -5.29 -14.50 0.97
CA ILE A 301 -3.86 -14.63 1.32
C ILE A 301 -3.06 -15.14 0.12
N GLY A 302 -2.09 -14.37 -0.36
CA GLY A 302 -1.25 -14.81 -1.49
C GLY A 302 -2.01 -14.93 -2.81
N CYS A 303 -3.19 -14.30 -2.93
CA CYS A 303 -4.05 -14.39 -4.10
C CYS A 303 -3.64 -13.39 -5.19
N THR A 304 -3.97 -13.72 -6.44
CA THR A 304 -3.70 -12.86 -7.60
C THR A 304 -5.01 -12.55 -8.33
N PHE A 305 -5.26 -11.27 -8.59
CA PHE A 305 -6.44 -10.78 -9.31
C PHE A 305 -5.98 -10.05 -10.58
N THR A 306 -6.24 -10.64 -11.73
CA THR A 306 -5.81 -10.11 -13.03
C THR A 306 -6.95 -9.93 -14.01
N GLN A 307 -7.01 -8.78 -14.68
CA GLN A 307 -7.93 -8.54 -15.80
C GLN A 307 -9.42 -8.74 -15.45
N ASN A 308 -9.78 -8.56 -14.18
CA ASN A 308 -11.19 -8.66 -13.78
C ASN A 308 -11.90 -7.33 -14.06
N VAL A 309 -13.17 -7.39 -14.43
CA VAL A 309 -13.94 -6.23 -14.89
C VAL A 309 -15.29 -6.15 -14.21
N ALA A 310 -15.66 -4.97 -13.71
CA ALA A 310 -17.00 -4.70 -13.18
C ALA A 310 -17.43 -3.23 -13.38
N ASP A 311 -18.64 -2.92 -12.95
CA ASP A 311 -19.06 -1.53 -12.70
C ASP A 311 -18.39 -0.97 -11.43
N SER A 312 -18.08 -1.77 -10.41
CA SER A 312 -17.47 -1.29 -9.16
C SER A 312 -16.63 -2.38 -8.52
N GLY A 313 -15.42 -2.06 -8.05
CA GLY A 313 -14.49 -3.06 -7.55
C GLY A 313 -14.06 -4.02 -8.67
N GLY A 314 -13.23 -3.55 -9.61
CA GLY A 314 -12.93 -4.31 -10.83
C GLY A 314 -12.51 -5.76 -10.58
N ALA A 315 -11.86 -6.05 -9.45
CA ALA A 315 -11.71 -7.40 -8.92
C ALA A 315 -12.68 -7.71 -7.76
N ILE A 316 -12.66 -6.92 -6.69
CA ILE A 316 -13.39 -7.23 -5.45
C ILE A 316 -14.31 -6.08 -5.06
N PHE A 317 -15.55 -6.40 -4.74
CA PHE A 317 -16.45 -5.45 -4.08
C PHE A 317 -16.97 -6.03 -2.77
N VAL A 318 -16.79 -5.28 -1.68
CA VAL A 318 -17.29 -5.55 -0.35
C VAL A 318 -18.36 -4.51 0.03
N SER A 319 -19.58 -4.94 0.36
CA SER A 319 -20.69 -4.01 0.63
C SER A 319 -21.02 -3.76 2.10
N THR A 320 -20.82 -4.77 2.98
CA THR A 320 -21.29 -4.72 4.38
C THR A 320 -20.53 -5.65 5.34
N GLU A 321 -19.60 -6.48 4.87
CA GLU A 321 -18.75 -7.33 5.71
C GLU A 321 -17.30 -6.82 5.75
N GLY A 322 -16.56 -7.08 6.84
CA GLY A 322 -15.12 -6.82 6.86
C GLY A 322 -14.35 -7.72 5.88
N ILE A 323 -13.12 -7.34 5.53
CA ILE A 323 -12.24 -8.18 4.69
C ILE A 323 -10.79 -8.07 5.16
N VAL A 324 -10.08 -9.20 5.08
CA VAL A 324 -8.63 -9.29 5.29
C VAL A 324 -7.94 -9.61 3.96
N VAL A 325 -6.95 -8.82 3.58
CA VAL A 325 -6.21 -8.97 2.32
C VAL A 325 -4.71 -8.93 2.58
N GLU A 326 -4.04 -10.07 2.42
CA GLU A 326 -2.64 -10.23 2.76
C GLU A 326 -1.85 -10.83 1.61
N HIS A 327 -0.65 -10.30 1.34
CA HIS A 327 0.26 -10.86 0.33
C HIS A 327 -0.36 -10.99 -1.08
N CYS A 328 -1.34 -10.15 -1.40
CA CYS A 328 -2.09 -10.26 -2.65
C CYS A 328 -1.53 -9.35 -3.75
N PHE A 329 -1.88 -9.67 -5.00
CA PHE A 329 -1.49 -8.90 -6.18
C PHE A 329 -2.70 -8.60 -7.07
N PHE A 330 -2.94 -7.32 -7.34
CA PHE A 330 -4.04 -6.83 -8.17
C PHE A 330 -3.46 -6.11 -9.38
N ASP A 331 -3.58 -6.70 -10.57
CA ASP A 331 -3.03 -6.15 -11.80
C ASP A 331 -4.05 -6.05 -12.92
N SER A 332 -4.10 -4.88 -13.57
CA SER A 332 -4.92 -4.67 -14.76
C SER A 332 -6.42 -4.95 -14.55
N ASN A 333 -6.96 -4.72 -13.35
CA ASN A 333 -8.39 -4.82 -13.08
C ASN A 333 -9.08 -3.49 -13.43
N SER A 334 -10.36 -3.56 -13.79
CA SER A 334 -11.04 -2.41 -14.39
C SER A 334 -12.47 -2.22 -13.89
N ALA A 335 -12.75 -1.01 -13.37
CA ALA A 335 -14.08 -0.52 -12.99
C ALA A 335 -14.52 0.59 -13.96
N VAL A 336 -14.63 0.25 -15.25
CA VAL A 336 -14.91 1.24 -16.33
C VAL A 336 -16.25 1.06 -17.03
N GLN A 337 -17.05 0.09 -16.61
CA GLN A 337 -18.36 -0.12 -17.23
C GLN A 337 -19.29 1.05 -16.88
N ASN A 338 -19.98 1.58 -17.90
CA ASN A 338 -21.00 2.65 -17.83
C ASN A 338 -20.60 4.02 -17.25
N GLY A 339 -19.32 4.29 -17.01
CA GLY A 339 -18.83 5.62 -16.61
C GLY A 339 -19.10 6.02 -15.15
N GLY A 340 -19.62 5.11 -14.32
CA GLY A 340 -19.83 5.34 -12.89
C GLY A 340 -18.87 4.57 -11.99
N GLY A 341 -17.85 3.93 -12.56
CA GLY A 341 -17.14 2.88 -11.87
C GLY A 341 -16.04 3.33 -10.93
N ARG A 342 -16.04 2.73 -9.74
CA ARG A 342 -15.20 3.07 -8.59
C ARG A 342 -14.36 1.88 -8.14
N GLY A 343 -13.14 2.12 -7.70
CA GLY A 343 -12.25 1.08 -7.20
C GLY A 343 -11.82 0.15 -8.32
N GLY A 344 -10.87 0.58 -9.16
CA GLY A 344 -10.45 -0.18 -10.34
C GLY A 344 -9.99 -1.60 -10.01
N ALA A 345 -9.41 -1.82 -8.83
CA ALA A 345 -9.22 -3.16 -8.27
C ALA A 345 -10.27 -3.51 -7.21
N MET A 346 -10.44 -2.65 -6.19
CA MET A 346 -11.27 -2.98 -5.04
C MET A 346 -12.13 -1.80 -4.60
N MET A 347 -13.39 -2.11 -4.30
CA MET A 347 -14.31 -1.18 -3.64
C MET A 347 -14.78 -1.76 -2.31
N THR A 348 -14.84 -0.92 -1.29
CA THR A 348 -15.45 -1.21 0.01
C THR A 348 -16.50 -0.16 0.34
N SER A 349 -17.66 -0.58 0.82
CA SER A 349 -18.72 0.30 1.32
C SER A 349 -19.41 -0.27 2.57
N GLY A 350 -20.21 0.55 3.25
CA GLY A 350 -21.24 0.09 4.20
C GLY A 350 -20.77 -0.32 5.60
N GLY A 351 -19.82 0.41 6.19
CA GLY A 351 -19.50 0.26 7.62
C GLY A 351 -18.39 -0.74 7.94
N VAL A 352 -17.65 -1.20 6.95
CA VAL A 352 -16.77 -2.38 7.03
C VAL A 352 -15.36 -2.06 7.50
N GLY A 353 -14.71 -3.00 8.20
CA GLY A 353 -13.27 -2.94 8.46
C GLY A 353 -12.49 -3.46 7.25
N LEU A 354 -11.44 -2.75 6.83
CA LEU A 354 -10.50 -3.19 5.81
C LEU A 354 -9.11 -3.29 6.43
N PHE A 355 -8.62 -4.53 6.56
CA PHE A 355 -7.24 -4.77 6.96
C PHE A 355 -6.46 -5.31 5.77
N MET A 356 -5.37 -4.62 5.42
CA MET A 356 -4.54 -4.99 4.30
C MET A 356 -3.07 -4.94 4.64
N GLN A 357 -2.35 -6.01 4.28
CA GLN A 357 -0.91 -6.10 4.50
C GLN A 357 -0.16 -6.66 3.28
N ASN A 358 1.04 -6.14 3.03
CA ASN A 358 2.00 -6.73 2.08
C ASN A 358 1.41 -6.94 0.68
N THR A 359 0.54 -6.04 0.23
CA THR A 359 -0.29 -6.22 -0.97
C THR A 359 0.05 -5.17 -2.02
N TRP A 360 -0.10 -5.53 -3.29
CA TRP A 360 0.31 -4.71 -4.42
C TRP A 360 -0.83 -4.50 -5.41
N PHE A 361 -1.03 -3.25 -5.83
CA PHE A 361 -1.98 -2.81 -6.84
C PHE A 361 -1.25 -2.13 -7.99
N GLN A 362 -1.43 -2.64 -9.21
CA GLN A 362 -0.86 -2.00 -10.39
C GLN A 362 -1.77 -1.98 -11.61
N ASN A 363 -1.63 -0.92 -12.41
CA ASN A 363 -2.30 -0.79 -13.72
C ASN A 363 -3.83 -0.96 -13.64
N ASN A 364 -4.44 -0.68 -12.50
CA ASN A 364 -5.88 -0.76 -12.35
C ASN A 364 -6.53 0.56 -12.78
N GLU A 365 -7.71 0.48 -13.38
CA GLU A 365 -8.40 1.63 -13.96
C GLU A 365 -9.83 1.76 -13.43
N ALA A 366 -10.21 2.97 -13.03
CA ALA A 366 -11.58 3.33 -12.66
C ALA A 366 -12.10 4.46 -13.56
N SER A 367 -13.34 4.32 -14.04
CA SER A 367 -13.99 5.38 -14.84
C SER A 367 -14.45 6.60 -14.03
N LEU A 368 -14.41 6.51 -12.70
CA LEU A 368 -14.69 7.61 -11.79
C LEU A 368 -13.57 7.73 -10.74
N ASP A 369 -13.69 7.06 -9.60
CA ASP A 369 -12.82 7.33 -8.45
C ASP A 369 -12.05 6.09 -7.97
N GLY A 370 -10.85 6.30 -7.44
CA GLY A 370 -10.05 5.24 -6.82
C GLY A 370 -9.52 4.26 -7.86
N GLY A 371 -8.46 4.63 -8.59
CA GLY A 371 -7.94 3.81 -9.69
C GLY A 371 -7.53 2.42 -9.23
N ALA A 372 -7.00 2.28 -8.01
CA ALA A 372 -6.89 0.99 -7.33
C ALA A 372 -8.03 0.76 -6.33
N LEU A 373 -8.15 1.65 -5.33
CA LEU A 373 -9.00 1.45 -4.16
C LEU A 373 -10.04 2.56 -4.04
N HIS A 374 -11.30 2.17 -3.83
CA HIS A 374 -12.35 3.06 -3.38
C HIS A 374 -12.90 2.60 -2.03
N ILE A 375 -12.90 3.48 -1.05
CA ILE A 375 -13.29 3.20 0.33
C ILE A 375 -14.35 4.21 0.74
N GLU A 376 -15.54 3.74 1.12
CA GLU A 376 -16.67 4.60 1.44
C GLU A 376 -17.37 4.19 2.74
N ALA A 377 -17.62 5.15 3.62
CA ALA A 377 -18.44 5.02 4.82
C ALA A 377 -18.07 3.81 5.70
N THR A 378 -16.78 3.54 5.88
CA THR A 378 -16.30 2.55 6.83
C THR A 378 -16.43 3.13 8.24
N MET A 379 -17.35 2.58 9.03
CA MET A 379 -17.53 2.93 10.45
C MET A 379 -16.44 2.30 11.33
N GLN A 380 -15.48 1.62 10.70
CA GLN A 380 -14.37 0.91 11.32
C GLN A 380 -13.05 1.38 10.72
N LEU A 381 -11.94 1.00 11.37
CA LEU A 381 -10.60 1.38 10.95
C LEU A 381 -10.25 0.75 9.59
N VAL A 382 -9.64 1.56 8.71
CA VAL A 382 -8.98 1.09 7.49
C VAL A 382 -7.46 1.17 7.69
N ASP A 383 -6.81 0.00 7.72
CA ASP A 383 -5.37 -0.12 7.97
C ASP A 383 -4.67 -0.74 6.76
N LEU A 384 -3.80 0.05 6.15
CA LEU A 384 -3.02 -0.29 4.97
C LEU A 384 -1.53 -0.29 5.34
N THR A 385 -0.99 -1.48 5.60
CA THR A 385 0.42 -1.63 6.03
C THR A 385 1.26 -2.32 4.96
N ASN A 386 2.39 -1.73 4.59
CA ASN A 386 3.28 -2.22 3.54
C ASN A 386 2.55 -2.49 2.22
N ILE A 387 1.79 -1.49 1.76
CA ILE A 387 1.03 -1.56 0.51
C ILE A 387 1.79 -0.83 -0.58
N THR A 388 1.83 -1.41 -1.78
CA THR A 388 2.38 -0.78 -2.98
C THR A 388 1.27 -0.52 -3.99
N ILE A 389 1.04 0.75 -4.35
CA ILE A 389 -0.01 1.17 -5.28
C ILE A 389 0.63 1.96 -6.42
N ILE A 390 0.75 1.36 -7.60
CA ILE A 390 1.51 1.94 -8.72
C ILE A 390 0.75 2.00 -10.05
N ASN A 391 0.96 3.07 -10.82
CA ASN A 391 0.44 3.17 -12.20
C ASN A 391 -1.08 2.93 -12.32
N ASN A 392 -1.86 3.29 -11.30
CA ASN A 392 -3.31 3.19 -11.36
C ASN A 392 -3.92 4.51 -11.87
N HIS A 393 -5.08 4.42 -12.50
CA HIS A 393 -5.72 5.56 -13.16
C HIS A 393 -7.18 5.70 -12.76
N ALA A 394 -7.57 6.90 -12.34
CA ALA A 394 -8.95 7.29 -12.13
C ALA A 394 -9.31 8.50 -13.02
N LYS A 395 -10.50 8.52 -13.60
CA LYS A 395 -10.94 9.67 -14.43
C LYS A 395 -11.49 10.85 -13.61
N SER A 396 -11.60 10.70 -12.30
CA SER A 396 -12.13 11.74 -11.40
C SER A 396 -11.19 11.94 -10.21
N PHE A 397 -11.40 11.25 -9.09
CA PHE A 397 -10.63 11.49 -7.86
C PHE A 397 -9.79 10.29 -7.43
N GLY A 398 -8.61 10.54 -6.87
CA GLY A 398 -7.81 9.51 -6.22
C GLY A 398 -7.29 8.47 -7.21
N GLY A 399 -6.28 8.86 -8.01
CA GLY A 399 -5.71 7.96 -9.03
C GLY A 399 -5.23 6.64 -8.45
N ALA A 400 -4.73 6.65 -7.21
CA ALA A 400 -4.46 5.46 -6.43
C ALA A 400 -5.67 5.08 -5.56
N VAL A 401 -6.03 5.98 -4.64
CA VAL A 401 -7.00 5.72 -3.58
C VAL A 401 -7.98 6.87 -3.48
N ASN A 402 -9.26 6.55 -3.45
CA ASN A 402 -10.32 7.48 -3.09
C ASN A 402 -11.00 7.00 -1.81
N GLU A 403 -10.91 7.83 -0.77
CA GLU A 403 -11.51 7.60 0.53
C GLU A 403 -12.63 8.63 0.77
N VAL A 404 -13.79 8.15 1.24
CA VAL A 404 -14.95 8.96 1.61
C VAL A 404 -15.48 8.57 3.00
N SER A 405 -15.50 9.54 3.91
CA SER A 405 -16.06 9.43 5.27
C SER A 405 -15.53 8.25 6.08
N SER A 406 -14.24 7.95 5.97
CA SER A 406 -13.53 6.79 6.51
C SER A 406 -12.11 7.17 6.96
N ASN A 407 -11.74 6.89 8.21
CA ASN A 407 -10.36 7.13 8.63
C ASN A 407 -9.43 6.08 8.02
N ILE A 408 -8.48 6.52 7.18
CA ILE A 408 -7.52 5.67 6.50
C ILE A 408 -6.12 5.85 7.07
N THR A 409 -5.43 4.75 7.33
CA THR A 409 -4.04 4.76 7.79
C THR A 409 -3.13 4.02 6.83
N PHE A 410 -2.07 4.69 6.37
CA PHE A 410 -0.96 4.09 5.63
C PHE A 410 0.26 3.95 6.54
N ARG A 411 0.88 2.78 6.54
CA ARG A 411 2.18 2.53 7.21
C ARG A 411 3.14 1.86 6.25
N SER A 412 4.38 2.34 6.22
CA SER A 412 5.47 1.70 5.45
C SER A 412 5.09 1.42 3.99
N SER A 413 4.29 2.31 3.37
CA SER A 413 3.64 2.06 2.09
C SER A 413 4.26 2.89 0.96
N THR A 414 3.87 2.60 -0.28
CA THR A 414 4.29 3.33 -1.48
C THR A 414 3.09 3.59 -2.38
N VAL A 415 2.86 4.86 -2.72
CA VAL A 415 1.86 5.32 -3.68
C VAL A 415 2.59 6.06 -4.80
N ASN A 416 2.80 5.38 -5.93
CA ASN A 416 3.72 5.86 -6.96
C ASN A 416 3.12 5.91 -8.38
N ASN A 417 3.34 7.00 -9.11
CA ASN A 417 2.96 7.14 -10.52
C ASN A 417 1.47 6.88 -10.82
N ASN A 418 0.59 7.23 -9.88
CA ASN A 418 -0.85 7.12 -10.11
C ASN A 418 -1.40 8.42 -10.72
N ILE A 419 -2.46 8.30 -11.50
CA ILE A 419 -3.01 9.39 -12.31
C ILE A 419 -4.48 9.61 -11.97
N ALA A 420 -4.86 10.87 -11.75
CA ALA A 420 -6.25 11.30 -11.70
C ALA A 420 -6.53 12.36 -12.76
N ASP A 421 -7.57 12.20 -13.56
CA ASP A 421 -7.89 13.20 -14.58
C ASP A 421 -8.50 14.48 -13.98
N LEU A 422 -8.93 14.48 -12.71
CA LEU A 422 -9.38 15.69 -12.02
C LEU A 422 -8.49 16.08 -10.82
N TYR A 423 -8.58 15.38 -9.69
CA TYR A 423 -7.85 15.75 -8.46
C TYR A 423 -7.27 14.54 -7.75
N ALA A 424 -6.20 14.75 -6.97
CA ALA A 424 -5.53 13.73 -6.18
C ALA A 424 -5.00 12.56 -7.03
N GLY A 425 -3.87 12.76 -7.70
CA GLY A 425 -3.22 11.72 -8.50
C GLY A 425 -2.90 10.48 -7.65
N GLY A 426 -2.45 10.68 -6.41
CA GLY A 426 -2.27 9.61 -5.43
C GLY A 426 -3.54 9.36 -4.63
N ILE A 427 -3.69 10.09 -3.52
CA ILE A 427 -4.71 9.81 -2.50
C ILE A 427 -5.69 10.98 -2.38
N PHE A 428 -6.98 10.70 -2.52
CA PHE A 428 -8.07 11.62 -2.19
C PHE A 428 -8.73 11.17 -0.88
N SER A 429 -8.87 12.07 0.08
CA SER A 429 -9.58 11.84 1.34
C SER A 429 -10.65 12.92 1.53
N PHE A 430 -11.87 12.50 1.88
CA PHE A 430 -13.02 13.38 1.99
C PHE A 430 -13.79 13.14 3.28
N PHE A 431 -14.02 14.19 4.05
CA PHE A 431 -14.74 14.11 5.33
C PHE A 431 -14.13 13.15 6.37
N ALA A 432 -12.82 12.90 6.32
CA ALA A 432 -12.15 11.99 7.24
C ALA A 432 -10.66 12.32 7.45
N GLY A 433 -10.01 11.53 8.31
CA GLY A 433 -8.57 11.62 8.56
C GLY A 433 -7.78 10.65 7.68
N CYS A 434 -6.73 11.15 7.05
CA CYS A 434 -5.69 10.38 6.37
C CYS A 434 -4.39 10.43 7.20
N TYR A 435 -4.03 9.30 7.78
CA TYR A 435 -2.86 9.15 8.64
C TYR A 435 -1.77 8.39 7.88
N ILE A 436 -0.56 8.95 7.81
CA ILE A 436 0.50 8.45 6.94
C ILE A 436 1.81 8.36 7.74
N PHE A 437 2.39 7.16 7.79
CA PHE A 437 3.62 6.89 8.53
C PHE A 437 4.61 6.14 7.63
N ASP A 438 5.86 6.59 7.59
CA ASP A 438 6.95 5.88 6.90
C ASP A 438 6.64 5.57 5.41
N THR A 439 5.94 6.47 4.73
CA THR A 439 5.33 6.20 3.42
C THR A 439 5.88 7.13 2.34
N GLU A 440 5.94 6.60 1.12
CA GLU A 440 6.38 7.30 -0.08
C GLU A 440 5.17 7.64 -0.97
N ILE A 441 4.95 8.92 -1.29
CA ILE A 441 3.91 9.39 -2.21
C ILE A 441 4.61 10.11 -3.36
N VAL A 442 4.89 9.38 -4.45
CA VAL A 442 5.86 9.80 -5.46
C VAL A 442 5.30 9.80 -6.88
N GLY A 443 5.64 10.79 -7.71
CA GLY A 443 5.38 10.73 -9.16
C GLY A 443 3.90 10.78 -9.56
N ASN A 444 2.99 11.06 -8.63
CA ASN A 444 1.57 11.03 -8.90
C ASN A 444 1.11 12.33 -9.59
N THR A 445 0.15 12.20 -10.50
CA THR A 445 -0.26 13.30 -11.39
C THR A 445 -1.77 13.54 -11.33
N ALA A 446 -2.17 14.80 -11.19
CA ALA A 446 -3.55 15.26 -11.36
C ALA A 446 -3.62 16.41 -12.36
N VAL A 447 -4.79 16.63 -12.99
CA VAL A 447 -4.95 17.78 -13.89
C VAL A 447 -5.18 19.07 -13.13
N TYR A 448 -6.07 19.09 -12.13
CA TYR A 448 -6.47 20.33 -11.45
C TYR A 448 -5.77 20.55 -10.12
N GLY A 449 -5.72 19.54 -9.23
CA GLY A 449 -5.09 19.76 -7.94
C GLY A 449 -4.66 18.51 -7.20
N ALA A 450 -3.65 18.63 -6.33
CA ALA A 450 -3.03 17.53 -5.59
C ALA A 450 -2.50 16.42 -6.47
N GLY A 451 -1.27 16.55 -6.98
CA GLY A 451 -0.63 15.42 -7.64
C GLY A 451 -0.49 14.25 -6.66
N GLY A 452 0.01 14.50 -5.46
CA GLY A 452 0.20 13.50 -4.42
C GLY A 452 -1.06 13.20 -3.60
N LEU A 453 -1.47 14.14 -2.73
CA LEU A 453 -2.48 13.92 -1.71
C LEU A 453 -3.44 15.12 -1.59
N LYS A 454 -4.74 14.86 -1.60
CA LYS A 454 -5.77 15.86 -1.27
C LYS A 454 -6.57 15.42 -0.05
N ALA A 455 -6.76 16.34 0.88
CA ALA A 455 -7.81 16.24 1.88
C ALA A 455 -8.82 17.37 1.68
N LEU A 456 -10.08 16.99 1.49
CA LEU A 456 -11.21 17.92 1.45
C LEU A 456 -12.05 17.72 2.71
N GLN A 457 -12.11 18.75 3.56
CA GLN A 457 -12.84 18.70 4.83
C GLN A 457 -12.37 17.54 5.72
N GLY A 458 -11.05 17.45 5.92
CA GLY A 458 -10.44 16.31 6.60
C GLY A 458 -9.10 16.64 7.22
N ALA A 459 -8.52 15.66 7.88
CA ALA A 459 -7.23 15.78 8.54
C ALA A 459 -6.15 15.04 7.77
N ILE A 460 -4.96 15.62 7.68
CA ILE A 460 -3.76 14.91 7.22
C ILE A 460 -2.75 14.91 8.36
N LEU A 461 -2.33 13.72 8.80
CA LEU A 461 -1.23 13.57 9.75
C LEU A 461 -0.14 12.73 9.12
N MET A 462 1.05 13.30 8.96
CA MET A 462 2.20 12.64 8.35
C MET A 462 3.39 12.60 9.30
N TRP A 463 4.04 11.44 9.39
CA TRP A 463 5.30 11.25 10.09
C TRP A 463 6.28 10.50 9.21
N ASN A 464 7.53 10.98 9.11
CA ASN A 464 8.58 10.33 8.33
C ASN A 464 8.12 9.93 6.91
N THR A 465 7.45 10.86 6.23
CA THR A 465 6.80 10.64 4.94
C THR A 465 7.51 11.46 3.87
N ASN A 466 7.69 10.88 2.69
CA ASN A 466 8.24 11.57 1.53
C ASN A 466 7.16 11.79 0.47
N VAL A 467 6.90 13.06 0.15
CA VAL A 467 5.97 13.46 -0.92
C VAL A 467 6.78 14.09 -2.04
N ALA A 468 7.05 13.33 -3.09
CA ALA A 468 8.04 13.72 -4.09
C ALA A 468 7.60 13.65 -5.55
N ASN A 469 8.07 14.57 -6.37
CA ASN A 469 7.92 14.53 -7.84
C ASN A 469 6.46 14.43 -8.31
N ASN A 470 5.50 14.90 -7.51
CA ASN A 470 4.10 14.91 -7.90
C ASN A 470 3.81 16.15 -8.75
N SER A 471 2.81 16.06 -9.63
CA SER A 471 2.47 17.11 -10.60
C SER A 471 0.97 17.41 -10.61
N ALA A 472 0.60 18.70 -10.57
CA ALA A 472 -0.78 19.14 -10.77
C ALA A 472 -0.85 20.60 -11.23
N ALA A 473 -2.05 21.11 -11.54
CA ALA A 473 -2.19 22.56 -11.71
C ALA A 473 -1.99 23.30 -10.38
N ASP A 474 -2.57 22.83 -9.28
CA ASP A 474 -2.40 23.39 -7.93
C ASP A 474 -2.04 22.32 -6.89
N GLY A 475 -1.27 22.68 -5.85
CA GLY A 475 -1.00 21.80 -4.72
C GLY A 475 -0.29 20.50 -5.10
N ALA A 476 0.71 20.57 -5.98
CA ALA A 476 1.23 19.37 -6.65
C ALA A 476 1.65 18.25 -5.68
N GLY A 477 2.28 18.58 -4.55
CA GLY A 477 2.46 17.62 -3.46
C GLY A 477 1.15 17.36 -2.70
N ILE A 478 0.71 18.34 -1.91
CA ILE A 478 -0.42 18.24 -1.00
C ILE A 478 -1.37 19.41 -1.19
N GLN A 479 -2.66 19.14 -1.17
CA GLN A 479 -3.70 20.17 -1.07
C GLN A 479 -4.63 19.86 0.10
N ILE A 480 -4.91 20.89 0.91
CA ILE A 480 -5.91 20.82 1.96
C ILE A 480 -6.91 21.97 1.85
N ASP A 481 -8.18 21.61 1.73
CA ASP A 481 -9.27 22.54 1.50
C ASP A 481 -10.46 22.28 2.45
N LYS A 482 -11.24 23.33 2.72
CA LYS A 482 -12.55 23.26 3.38
C LYS A 482 -13.63 23.73 2.41
N SER A 483 -14.75 23.03 2.34
CA SER A 483 -15.88 23.44 1.49
C SER A 483 -16.65 24.59 2.14
N PRO A 484 -16.75 25.78 1.51
CA PRO A 484 -17.52 26.89 2.05
C PRO A 484 -19.01 26.54 2.13
N GLY A 485 -19.63 26.81 3.28
CA GLY A 485 -21.09 26.60 3.48
C GLY A 485 -21.51 25.19 3.88
N SER A 486 -20.56 24.29 4.17
CA SER A 486 -20.87 23.02 4.84
C SER A 486 -21.21 23.29 6.30
N GLY A 487 -22.49 23.18 6.66
CA GLY A 487 -23.01 23.43 8.02
C GLY A 487 -22.55 22.43 9.10
N GLY A 488 -21.36 21.85 8.96
CA GLY A 488 -20.70 20.99 9.94
C GLY A 488 -19.25 21.42 10.13
N ASP A 489 -18.87 21.68 11.38
CA ASP A 489 -17.51 22.04 11.81
C ASP A 489 -16.53 20.84 11.69
N VAL A 490 -16.32 20.30 10.48
CA VAL A 490 -15.23 19.33 10.28
C VAL A 490 -13.94 20.13 10.07
N PRO A 491 -12.97 20.05 11.00
CA PRO A 491 -11.75 20.83 10.90
C PRO A 491 -10.88 20.33 9.75
N ALA A 492 -10.34 21.24 8.96
CA ALA A 492 -9.37 20.96 7.91
C ALA A 492 -7.97 21.30 8.43
N TYR A 493 -7.20 20.31 8.86
CA TYR A 493 -5.84 20.53 9.36
C TYR A 493 -4.79 19.57 8.78
N LEU A 494 -3.58 20.08 8.62
CA LEU A 494 -2.41 19.33 8.20
C LEU A 494 -1.34 19.38 9.29
N GLN A 495 -0.89 18.22 9.75
CA GLN A 495 0.29 18.09 10.58
C GLN A 495 1.32 17.20 9.88
N ALA A 496 2.54 17.70 9.72
CA ALA A 496 3.66 16.92 9.19
C ALA A 496 4.87 17.03 10.11
N THR A 497 5.49 15.89 10.44
CA THR A 497 6.69 15.80 11.28
C THR A 497 7.74 14.91 10.64
N ASP A 498 9.01 15.32 10.67
CA ASP A 498 10.15 14.55 10.17
C ASP A 498 9.99 14.12 8.69
N SER A 499 9.33 14.94 7.88
CA SER A 499 8.91 14.59 6.52
C SER A 499 9.66 15.38 5.45
N ILE A 500 9.63 14.87 4.22
CA ILE A 500 10.27 15.50 3.05
C ILE A 500 9.20 15.76 1.99
N ILE A 501 9.18 16.97 1.43
CA ILE A 501 8.29 17.38 0.35
C ILE A 501 9.16 17.96 -0.75
N GLN A 502 9.38 17.22 -1.84
CA GLN A 502 10.43 17.59 -2.80
C GLN A 502 10.10 17.38 -4.27
N GLY A 503 10.65 18.23 -5.15
CA GLY A 503 10.54 18.04 -6.60
C GLY A 503 9.11 18.13 -7.14
N ASN A 504 8.14 18.60 -6.35
CA ASN A 504 6.75 18.68 -6.78
C ASN A 504 6.54 19.91 -7.67
N VAL A 505 5.74 19.75 -8.74
CA VAL A 505 5.58 20.76 -9.79
C VAL A 505 4.13 21.15 -9.97
N ALA A 506 3.79 22.39 -9.56
CA ALA A 506 2.51 23.02 -9.79
C ALA A 506 2.60 24.05 -10.91
N THR A 507 1.62 24.13 -11.82
CA THR A 507 1.57 25.24 -12.80
C THR A 507 0.99 26.53 -12.19
N GLY A 508 0.21 26.42 -11.12
CA GLY A 508 -0.46 27.48 -10.39
C GLY A 508 0.17 27.70 -9.02
N THR A 509 -0.47 27.21 -7.97
CA THR A 509 -0.10 27.52 -6.58
C THR A 509 0.45 26.30 -5.83
N GLY A 510 1.38 26.55 -4.91
CA GLY A 510 1.88 25.58 -3.92
C GLY A 510 2.48 24.33 -4.54
N GLY A 511 3.75 24.39 -4.93
CA GLY A 511 4.44 23.24 -5.52
C GLY A 511 4.46 22.08 -4.53
N GLY A 512 4.87 22.33 -3.29
CA GLY A 512 4.76 21.38 -2.19
C GLY A 512 3.36 21.31 -1.58
N ILE A 513 2.85 22.42 -1.03
CA ILE A 513 1.56 22.47 -0.30
C ILE A 513 0.71 23.66 -0.75
N VAL A 514 -0.59 23.43 -0.94
CA VAL A 514 -1.63 24.47 -0.98
C VAL A 514 -2.54 24.37 0.23
N ALA A 515 -2.78 25.53 0.85
CA ALA A 515 -3.52 25.68 2.10
C ALA A 515 -4.31 27.00 2.14
N ALA A 516 -5.35 27.11 1.31
CA ALA A 516 -6.08 28.37 1.14
C ALA A 516 -7.32 28.51 2.04
N THR A 517 -7.85 27.40 2.54
CA THR A 517 -9.14 27.37 3.28
C THR A 517 -9.07 26.44 4.50
N CYS A 518 -7.88 26.21 5.05
CA CYS A 518 -7.68 25.27 6.15
C CYS A 518 -7.80 25.95 7.53
N ASP A 519 -8.12 25.19 8.57
CA ASP A 519 -8.18 25.75 9.91
C ASP A 519 -6.76 25.92 10.50
N GLN A 520 -5.88 24.93 10.29
CA GLN A 520 -4.53 24.94 10.84
C GLN A 520 -3.53 24.09 10.05
N ILE A 521 -2.29 24.55 9.96
CA ILE A 521 -1.14 23.77 9.48
C ILE A 521 -0.01 23.81 10.50
N VAL A 522 0.56 22.65 10.81
CA VAL A 522 1.75 22.54 11.67
C VAL A 522 2.79 21.65 11.01
N LEU A 523 3.92 22.25 10.65
CA LEU A 523 5.05 21.58 10.01
C LEU A 523 6.23 21.65 10.96
N THR A 524 6.72 20.49 11.41
CA THR A 524 7.86 20.39 12.33
C THR A 524 8.95 19.53 11.71
N ASN A 525 10.17 20.06 11.59
CA ASN A 525 11.28 19.32 10.99
C ASN A 525 10.95 18.77 9.59
N VAL A 526 10.36 19.61 8.75
CA VAL A 526 10.00 19.26 7.37
C VAL A 526 11.00 19.88 6.40
N THR A 527 11.46 19.10 5.43
CA THR A 527 12.30 19.61 4.33
C THR A 527 11.47 19.82 3.08
N PHE A 528 11.46 21.06 2.57
CA PHE A 528 10.90 21.43 1.28
C PHE A 528 12.05 21.70 0.32
N SER A 529 12.21 20.86 -0.70
CA SER A 529 13.30 21.04 -1.67
C SER A 529 12.90 20.93 -3.12
N ASN A 530 13.42 21.80 -3.99
CA ASN A 530 13.21 21.69 -5.44
C ASN A 530 11.73 21.71 -5.88
N ASN A 531 10.83 22.28 -5.08
CA ASN A 531 9.43 22.40 -5.47
C ASN A 531 9.22 23.64 -6.34
N ILE A 532 8.37 23.51 -7.36
CA ILE A 532 8.17 24.51 -8.41
C ILE A 532 6.69 24.91 -8.48
N ALA A 533 6.40 26.21 -8.48
CA ALA A 533 5.04 26.75 -8.66
C ALA A 533 5.03 28.08 -9.39
N THR A 534 3.85 28.62 -9.72
CA THR A 534 3.72 30.05 -10.03
C THR A 534 3.73 30.88 -8.74
N LYS A 535 3.03 30.45 -7.69
CA LYS A 535 3.07 31.09 -6.35
C LYS A 535 3.40 30.06 -5.27
N GLY A 536 4.41 30.36 -4.45
CA GLY A 536 4.77 29.49 -3.32
C GLY A 536 5.39 28.18 -3.80
N GLY A 537 6.67 28.19 -4.18
CA GLY A 537 7.33 26.99 -4.70
C GLY A 537 7.22 25.83 -3.72
N GLY A 538 7.53 26.07 -2.44
CA GLY A 538 7.28 25.15 -1.35
C GLY A 538 5.82 25.18 -0.89
N ILE A 539 5.34 26.32 -0.38
CA ILE A 539 4.01 26.45 0.24
C ILE A 539 3.31 27.70 -0.28
N TYR A 540 2.03 27.54 -0.63
CA TYR A 540 1.07 28.63 -0.77
C TYR A 540 0.00 28.52 0.30
N PHE A 541 -0.24 29.59 1.04
CA PHE A 541 -1.36 29.68 1.98
C PHE A 541 -1.98 31.06 1.97
N ALA A 542 -3.28 31.16 2.27
CA ALA A 542 -4.03 32.40 2.33
C ALA A 542 -5.08 32.32 3.44
N GLY A 543 -5.51 33.46 3.96
CA GLY A 543 -6.65 33.55 4.86
C GLY A 543 -7.96 33.44 4.09
N ASP A 544 -8.98 32.87 4.73
CA ASP A 544 -10.37 33.17 4.43
C ASP A 544 -10.75 34.50 5.12
N ASP A 545 -11.69 35.27 4.56
CA ASP A 545 -12.13 36.58 5.09
C ASP A 545 -12.72 36.53 6.53
N VAL A 546 -12.65 35.37 7.19
CA VAL A 546 -13.06 35.13 8.56
C VAL A 546 -11.87 35.42 9.48
N ALA A 547 -11.97 36.48 10.28
CA ALA A 547 -10.93 36.87 11.23
C ALA A 547 -10.62 35.74 12.23
N GLY A 548 -9.53 34.98 12.01
CA GLY A 548 -9.09 33.94 12.95
C GLY A 548 -8.60 32.63 12.34
N SER A 549 -8.91 32.34 11.08
CA SER A 549 -8.64 31.04 10.44
C SER A 549 -7.41 31.08 9.53
N ASN A 550 -6.72 29.95 9.40
CA ASN A 550 -5.42 29.74 8.73
C ASN A 550 -4.17 30.10 9.55
N GLY A 551 -3.97 29.46 10.69
CA GLY A 551 -2.68 29.48 11.38
C GLY A 551 -1.70 28.49 10.75
N VAL A 552 -0.68 29.00 10.05
CA VAL A 552 0.43 28.18 9.53
C VAL A 552 1.63 28.27 10.47
N GLY A 553 1.93 27.18 11.16
CA GLY A 553 3.13 27.01 11.99
C GLY A 553 4.21 26.22 11.26
N ILE A 554 5.36 26.85 11.02
CA ILE A 554 6.54 26.23 10.40
C ILE A 554 7.67 26.27 11.42
N ILE A 555 8.09 25.11 11.90
CA ILE A 555 9.02 24.99 13.02
C ILE A 555 10.16 24.06 12.63
N ALA A 556 11.39 24.45 12.94
CA ALA A 556 12.59 23.64 12.76
C ALA A 556 12.75 23.05 11.35
N SER A 557 12.25 23.75 10.33
CA SER A 557 12.12 23.23 8.96
C SER A 557 13.22 23.77 8.03
N LEU A 558 13.37 23.16 6.86
CA LEU A 558 14.31 23.58 5.83
C LEU A 558 13.57 23.81 4.51
N PHE A 559 13.77 24.98 3.90
CA PHE A 559 13.33 25.28 2.54
C PHE A 559 14.56 25.53 1.68
N THR A 560 14.82 24.65 0.71
CA THR A 560 15.98 24.78 -0.16
C THR A 560 15.66 24.63 -1.64
N GLU A 561 16.23 25.47 -2.49
CA GLU A 561 16.10 25.36 -3.95
C GLU A 561 14.65 25.34 -4.47
N ASN A 562 13.69 25.90 -3.72
CA ASN A 562 12.32 26.03 -4.20
C ASN A 562 12.19 27.24 -5.13
N ASN A 563 11.36 27.10 -6.17
CA ASN A 563 11.29 28.06 -7.26
C ASN A 563 9.84 28.50 -7.56
N ALA A 564 9.61 29.80 -7.66
CA ALA A 564 8.32 30.33 -8.08
C ALA A 564 8.39 31.61 -8.93
N GLN A 565 7.24 32.10 -9.42
CA GLN A 565 7.18 33.49 -9.88
C GLN A 565 7.14 34.45 -8.69
N SER A 566 6.42 34.10 -7.63
CA SER A 566 6.35 34.87 -6.38
C SER A 566 6.40 33.95 -5.16
N GLY A 567 7.19 34.31 -4.15
CA GLY A 567 7.39 33.51 -2.94
C GLY A 567 8.11 32.20 -3.25
N GLY A 568 9.41 32.25 -3.51
CA GLY A 568 10.17 31.10 -4.03
C GLY A 568 10.03 29.85 -3.16
N ALA A 569 10.11 30.02 -1.84
CA ALA A 569 9.74 28.97 -0.88
C ALA A 569 8.28 29.12 -0.42
N VAL A 570 7.88 30.31 0.02
CA VAL A 570 6.62 30.53 0.72
C VAL A 570 5.90 31.75 0.14
N TYR A 571 4.62 31.58 -0.18
CA TYR A 571 3.70 32.66 -0.49
C TYR A 571 2.60 32.69 0.57
N ALA A 572 2.58 33.74 1.39
CA ALA A 572 1.50 34.04 2.31
C ALA A 572 0.60 35.10 1.66
N GLY A 573 -0.60 34.69 1.25
CA GLY A 573 -1.58 35.53 0.59
C GLY A 573 -2.38 36.41 1.55
N PRO A 574 -3.42 37.09 1.03
CA PRO A 574 -4.24 37.98 1.85
C PRO A 574 -4.87 37.28 3.04
N GLY A 575 -4.92 37.97 4.19
CA GLY A 575 -5.46 37.45 5.45
C GLY A 575 -4.63 36.32 6.10
N ALA A 576 -3.53 35.89 5.49
CA ALA A 576 -2.73 34.78 5.96
C ALA A 576 -2.09 35.04 7.34
N ARG A 577 -2.11 34.07 8.24
CA ARG A 577 -1.46 34.17 9.57
C ARG A 577 -0.42 33.08 9.73
N GLY A 578 0.81 33.47 10.03
CA GLY A 578 1.95 32.56 10.04
C GLY A 578 2.87 32.74 11.22
N LEU A 579 3.35 31.63 11.77
CA LEU A 579 4.48 31.57 12.69
C LEU A 579 5.58 30.72 12.06
N VAL A 580 6.75 31.30 11.90
CA VAL A 580 7.96 30.62 11.41
C VAL A 580 9.02 30.69 12.50
N ALA A 581 9.53 29.54 12.93
CA ALA A 581 10.52 29.47 14.00
C ALA A 581 11.62 28.45 13.67
N TYR A 582 12.87 28.77 14.02
CA TYR A 582 14.00 27.85 13.88
C TYR A 582 14.17 27.28 12.46
N THR A 583 13.75 28.02 11.44
CA THR A 583 13.65 27.53 10.06
C THR A 583 14.74 28.14 9.20
N THR A 584 15.27 27.34 8.27
CA THR A 584 16.27 27.82 7.31
C THR A 584 15.66 27.91 5.92
N PHE A 585 15.84 29.06 5.26
CA PHE A 585 15.52 29.29 3.85
C PHE A 585 16.82 29.49 3.10
N ASP A 586 17.27 28.50 2.34
CA ASP A 586 18.50 28.56 1.56
C ASP A 586 18.27 28.43 0.05
N SER A 587 18.85 29.34 -0.73
CA SER A 587 18.90 29.18 -2.20
C SER A 587 17.53 29.06 -2.89
N ASN A 588 16.48 29.63 -2.30
CA ASN A 588 15.16 29.69 -2.92
C ASN A 588 15.08 30.87 -3.90
N THR A 589 14.31 30.71 -4.97
CA THR A 589 14.29 31.65 -6.09
C THR A 589 12.88 32.05 -6.47
N ALA A 590 12.66 33.36 -6.69
CA ALA A 590 11.41 33.89 -7.26
C ALA A 590 11.74 34.79 -8.45
N LYS A 591 10.89 34.83 -9.49
CA LYS A 591 11.13 35.73 -10.63
C LYS A 591 10.72 37.18 -10.37
N SER A 592 9.66 37.39 -9.62
CA SER A 592 9.03 38.70 -9.43
C SER A 592 9.22 39.22 -8.01
N TYR A 593 8.85 38.41 -6.99
CA TYR A 593 8.73 38.90 -5.61
C TYR A 593 9.13 37.84 -4.58
N GLY A 594 9.98 38.22 -3.62
CA GLY A 594 10.26 37.43 -2.41
C GLY A 594 10.96 36.10 -2.71
N GLY A 595 12.28 36.14 -2.91
CA GLY A 595 13.08 34.97 -3.29
C GLY A 595 12.89 33.76 -2.37
N ALA A 596 12.73 33.98 -1.05
CA ALA A 596 12.27 32.95 -0.12
C ALA A 596 10.79 33.12 0.21
N LEU A 597 10.41 34.27 0.75
CA LEU A 597 9.07 34.49 1.30
C LEU A 597 8.44 35.76 0.73
N LEU A 598 7.19 35.66 0.32
CA LEU A 598 6.33 36.81 0.05
C LEU A 598 5.19 36.83 1.07
N ALA A 599 5.00 37.97 1.72
CA ALA A 599 3.86 38.28 2.58
C ALA A 599 2.99 39.32 1.88
N ASP A 600 1.80 38.94 1.44
CA ASP A 600 0.84 39.77 0.73
C ASP A 600 0.08 40.71 1.68
N ASP A 601 -0.65 41.68 1.15
CA ASP A 601 -1.43 42.63 1.96
C ASP A 601 -2.42 41.93 2.89
N ASP A 602 -2.66 42.50 4.08
CA ASP A 602 -3.47 41.89 5.16
C ASP A 602 -2.91 40.59 5.78
N SER A 603 -1.72 40.12 5.37
CA SER A 603 -1.06 38.99 6.03
C SER A 603 -0.37 39.40 7.35
N GLN A 604 -0.28 38.47 8.31
CA GLN A 604 0.38 38.63 9.60
C GLN A 604 1.37 37.49 9.83
N ILE A 605 2.66 37.74 9.58
CA ILE A 605 3.70 36.72 9.64
C ILE A 605 4.71 37.07 10.74
N GLN A 606 4.90 36.15 11.67
CA GLN A 606 5.91 36.22 12.72
C GLN A 606 7.04 35.24 12.40
N ILE A 607 8.28 35.72 12.38
CA ILE A 607 9.47 34.92 12.10
C ILE A 607 10.44 35.09 13.26
N SER A 608 10.88 33.97 13.84
CA SER A 608 11.83 33.96 14.95
C SER A 608 12.96 32.96 14.74
N ASN A 609 14.16 33.29 15.21
CA ASN A 609 15.32 32.38 15.25
C ASN A 609 15.60 31.66 13.91
N SER A 610 15.37 32.33 12.79
CA SER A 610 15.38 31.72 11.45
C SER A 610 16.46 32.34 10.56
N ALA A 611 16.94 31.57 9.58
CA ALA A 611 18.02 31.97 8.68
C ALA A 611 17.54 32.06 7.24
N PHE A 612 17.93 33.14 6.54
CA PHE A 612 17.69 33.34 5.12
C PHE A 612 19.02 33.52 4.40
N THR A 613 19.43 32.50 3.66
CA THR A 613 20.73 32.44 3.00
C THR A 613 20.59 32.24 1.49
N ASN A 614 21.38 32.96 0.70
CA ASN A 614 21.47 32.74 -0.75
C ASN A 614 20.16 32.85 -1.56
N ASN A 615 19.10 33.45 -1.01
CA ASN A 615 17.83 33.52 -1.71
C ASN A 615 17.85 34.61 -2.78
N GLY A 616 17.08 34.40 -3.85
CA GLY A 616 16.97 35.36 -4.95
C GLY A 616 18.15 35.37 -5.92
N ARG A 617 19.08 34.40 -5.81
CA ARG A 617 20.18 34.25 -6.78
C ARG A 617 19.63 33.87 -8.16
N TYR A 618 19.58 34.85 -9.07
CA TYR A 618 19.18 34.69 -10.46
C TYR A 618 20.25 35.21 -11.44
N SER A 619 20.21 34.70 -12.67
CA SER A 619 21.02 35.19 -13.79
C SER A 619 20.65 36.64 -14.14
N CYS A 620 21.64 37.45 -14.53
CA CYS A 620 21.49 38.89 -14.82
C CYS A 620 20.64 39.25 -16.05
N TYR A 621 20.01 38.26 -16.70
CA TYR A 621 19.21 38.43 -17.91
C TYR A 621 17.69 38.24 -17.71
N ASP A 622 17.25 37.90 -16.50
CA ASP A 622 15.84 37.73 -16.16
C ASP A 622 15.18 39.05 -15.68
N PRO A 623 13.85 39.17 -15.73
CA PRO A 623 13.10 40.37 -15.33
C PRO A 623 13.44 40.86 -13.90
N PRO A 624 13.13 42.13 -13.57
CA PRO A 624 13.44 42.70 -12.26
C PRO A 624 12.71 41.94 -11.13
N MET A 625 13.49 41.38 -10.21
CA MET A 625 13.05 40.72 -8.99
C MET A 625 13.19 41.67 -7.80
N THR A 626 12.12 41.80 -7.04
CA THR A 626 11.98 42.67 -5.87
C THR A 626 11.96 41.86 -4.57
N GLY A 627 12.80 42.21 -3.59
CA GLY A 627 12.93 41.51 -2.30
C GLY A 627 13.71 40.19 -2.43
N GLY A 628 15.01 40.22 -2.17
CA GLY A 628 15.87 39.05 -2.42
C GLY A 628 15.60 37.84 -1.53
N ALA A 629 15.29 38.06 -0.24
CA ALA A 629 14.80 37.01 0.64
C ALA A 629 13.30 37.18 0.93
N ILE A 630 12.91 38.34 1.47
CA ILE A 630 11.54 38.61 1.90
C ILE A 630 10.99 39.81 1.13
N ASN A 631 9.77 39.70 0.62
CA ASN A 631 8.99 40.84 0.15
C ASN A 631 7.68 40.96 0.94
N VAL A 632 7.28 42.18 1.26
CA VAL A 632 6.04 42.48 2.01
C VAL A 632 5.23 43.50 1.23
N GLY A 633 3.98 43.14 0.95
CA GLY A 633 3.08 43.89 0.08
C GLY A 633 3.33 43.65 -1.41
N ILE A 634 2.29 43.82 -2.22
CA ILE A 634 2.40 43.76 -3.69
C ILE A 634 1.86 45.01 -4.40
N ASP A 635 1.20 45.92 -3.67
CA ASP A 635 0.75 47.18 -4.23
C ASP A 635 1.91 48.18 -4.36
N GLU A 636 2.18 48.60 -5.61
CA GLU A 636 3.10 49.70 -5.91
C GLU A 636 2.48 51.01 -5.39
N PHE A 637 2.82 51.43 -4.17
CA PHE A 637 2.34 52.70 -3.61
C PHE A 637 2.99 53.88 -4.35
N LYS A 638 2.47 54.20 -5.53
CA LYS A 638 2.72 55.50 -6.17
C LYS A 638 2.00 56.55 -5.35
N ALA A 639 2.74 57.30 -4.54
CA ALA A 639 2.25 58.54 -3.99
C ALA A 639 1.83 59.47 -5.15
N SER A 640 0.54 59.48 -5.48
CA SER A 640 -0.07 60.58 -6.22
C SER A 640 -0.56 61.61 -5.20
N SER A 641 -0.18 62.84 -5.49
CA SER A 641 -0.38 64.06 -4.73
C SER A 641 -1.78 64.25 -4.13
N THR A 642 -1.79 64.91 -2.97
CA THR A 642 -2.94 65.53 -2.29
C THR A 642 -4.03 66.09 -3.21
N ALA A 643 -5.27 65.61 -3.06
CA ALA A 643 -6.50 66.40 -2.83
C ALA A 643 -7.77 65.53 -3.04
N GLY A 644 -8.66 65.49 -2.03
CA GLY A 644 -10.07 65.14 -2.26
C GLY A 644 -10.67 64.08 -1.32
N CYS A 645 -11.24 64.56 -0.22
CA CYS A 645 -12.38 64.04 0.55
C CYS A 645 -12.77 62.54 0.50
N GLY A 646 -12.65 61.88 1.67
CA GLY A 646 -13.74 61.10 2.26
C GLY A 646 -13.91 59.64 1.86
N SER A 647 -13.17 58.74 2.50
CA SER A 647 -13.76 57.65 3.30
C SER A 647 -12.66 56.95 4.09
N SER A 648 -12.83 56.86 5.41
CA SER A 648 -12.02 56.03 6.29
C SER A 648 -12.48 54.57 6.15
N SER A 649 -11.78 53.82 5.32
CA SER A 649 -11.60 52.38 5.57
C SER A 649 -10.11 52.22 5.87
N ALA A 650 -9.79 51.72 7.06
CA ALA A 650 -8.41 51.37 7.38
C ALA A 650 -7.98 50.31 6.35
N VAL A 651 -7.12 50.69 5.40
CA VAL A 651 -6.43 49.70 4.58
C VAL A 651 -5.54 48.94 5.55
N THR A 652 -5.91 47.71 5.89
CA THR A 652 -5.07 46.85 6.70
C THR A 652 -3.88 46.46 5.85
N VAL A 653 -2.70 46.94 6.26
CA VAL A 653 -1.44 46.66 5.58
C VAL A 653 -0.80 45.42 6.19
N ALA A 654 -0.03 44.66 5.40
CA ALA A 654 0.67 43.46 5.88
C ALA A 654 1.52 43.73 7.14
N GLN A 655 1.57 42.81 8.10
CA GLN A 655 2.41 42.88 9.29
C GLN A 655 3.48 41.79 9.27
N LEU A 656 4.74 42.20 9.36
CA LEU A 656 5.88 41.30 9.48
C LEU A 656 6.59 41.57 10.81
N GLN A 657 6.73 40.53 11.65
CA GLN A 657 7.53 40.58 12.86
C GLN A 657 8.76 39.69 12.72
N LEU A 658 9.95 40.27 12.96
CA LEU A 658 11.23 39.54 12.93
C LEU A 658 11.90 39.60 14.30
N VAL A 659 12.27 38.42 14.83
CA VAL A 659 12.98 38.27 16.10
C VAL A 659 14.18 37.34 15.90
N THR A 660 15.40 37.80 16.21
CA THR A 660 16.63 36.96 16.10
C THR A 660 16.81 36.25 14.74
N CYS A 661 16.53 36.94 13.63
CA CYS A 661 16.69 36.40 12.27
C CYS A 661 18.06 36.74 11.67
N HIS A 662 18.65 35.82 10.90
CA HIS A 662 19.92 36.00 10.19
C HIS A 662 19.71 36.06 8.67
N PHE A 663 20.29 37.05 7.99
CA PHE A 663 20.20 37.23 6.54
C PHE A 663 21.60 37.32 5.94
N SER A 664 21.94 36.44 4.99
CA SER A 664 23.24 36.52 4.29
C SER A 664 23.14 36.13 2.82
N ASN A 665 23.86 36.86 1.95
CA ASN A 665 23.96 36.57 0.52
C ASN A 665 22.62 36.51 -0.25
N ASN A 666 21.59 37.20 0.22
CA ASN A 666 20.34 37.33 -0.51
C ASN A 666 20.47 38.46 -1.54
N LEU A 667 20.05 38.21 -2.78
CA LEU A 667 20.24 39.12 -3.92
C LEU A 667 18.89 39.57 -4.48
N ALA A 668 18.79 40.83 -4.92
CA ALA A 668 17.66 41.35 -5.68
C ALA A 668 18.17 42.08 -6.93
N SER A 669 17.47 41.98 -8.06
CA SER A 669 17.87 42.66 -9.31
C SER A 669 17.26 44.06 -9.47
N SER A 670 16.21 44.40 -8.71
CA SER A 670 15.65 45.76 -8.65
C SER A 670 15.81 46.42 -7.26
N THR A 671 14.98 46.03 -6.29
CA THR A 671 14.82 46.71 -5.00
C THR A 671 14.83 45.72 -3.82
N GLY A 672 15.34 46.18 -2.67
CA GLY A 672 15.28 45.48 -1.38
C GLY A 672 16.14 44.21 -1.26
N GLY A 673 17.47 44.38 -1.23
CA GLY A 673 18.47 43.30 -1.21
C GLY A 673 18.07 42.05 -0.41
N ALA A 674 17.94 42.14 0.92
CA ALA A 674 17.41 41.04 1.73
C ALA A 674 15.90 41.16 1.98
N ILE A 675 15.42 42.37 2.29
CA ILE A 675 14.01 42.63 2.61
C ILE A 675 13.55 43.81 1.75
N ASN A 676 12.37 43.68 1.15
CA ASN A 676 11.64 44.77 0.50
C ASN A 676 10.27 44.97 1.15
N MET A 677 9.90 46.22 1.42
CA MET A 677 8.60 46.60 1.98
C MET A 677 7.94 47.59 1.00
N LEU A 678 6.84 47.20 0.35
CA LEU A 678 6.06 48.06 -0.55
C LEU A 678 4.86 48.70 0.17
N SER A 679 4.25 47.93 1.05
CA SER A 679 3.18 48.29 1.98
C SER A 679 3.38 47.45 3.26
N GLY A 680 2.84 47.90 4.40
CA GLY A 680 2.92 47.13 5.65
C GLY A 680 3.55 47.83 6.84
N ALA A 681 3.48 47.14 7.98
CA ALA A 681 4.23 47.45 9.18
C ALA A 681 5.29 46.37 9.42
N LEU A 682 6.54 46.81 9.59
CA LEU A 682 7.66 45.95 9.99
C LEU A 682 7.96 46.19 11.47
N ILE A 683 7.89 45.13 12.28
CA ILE A 683 8.28 45.14 13.69
C ILE A 683 9.54 44.29 13.83
N MET A 684 10.68 44.93 14.06
CA MET A 684 11.94 44.23 14.34
C MET A 684 12.26 44.31 15.83
N GLN A 685 12.37 43.16 16.47
CA GLN A 685 12.86 43.04 17.85
C GLN A 685 14.24 42.38 17.80
N ILE A 686 15.28 43.20 17.97
CA ILE A 686 16.67 42.76 17.94
C ILE A 686 17.08 42.39 19.37
N GLU A 687 16.96 41.11 19.72
CA GLU A 687 17.59 40.56 20.91
C GLU A 687 18.93 39.97 20.49
N HIS A 688 20.01 40.73 20.69
CA HIS A 688 21.42 40.41 20.37
C HIS A 688 21.83 40.55 18.88
N ALA A 689 22.25 41.77 18.52
CA ALA A 689 23.00 42.01 17.28
C ALA A 689 24.46 41.52 17.44
N LEU A 690 24.82 40.43 16.77
CA LEU A 690 26.19 40.20 16.31
C LEU A 690 26.22 40.51 14.81
N LEU A 691 26.55 41.76 14.49
CA LEU A 691 26.91 42.18 13.12
C LEU A 691 28.29 41.59 12.79
N TYR A 692 28.36 40.69 11.81
CA TYR A 692 29.59 40.35 11.10
C TYR A 692 29.36 40.36 9.60
#